data_AF-A0A954A9I4-F1
#
_entry.id   AF-A0A954A9I4-F1
#
_cell.length_a   1.000
_cell.length_b   1.000
_cell.length_c   1.000
_cell.angle_alpha   90.00
_cell.angle_beta   90.00
_cell.angle_gamma   90.00
#
_symmetry.space_group_name_H-M   'P 1'
#
loop_
_entity.id
_entity.type
_entity.pdbx_description
1 polymer ?
#
loop_
_entity_poly.entity_id
_entity_poly.type
_entity_poly.pdbx_seq_one_letter_code
_entity_poly.pdbx_strand_id
1 'polypeptide(L)'
;MARWSWIALVSCALSLSTPADAQPLIWPGEPISTIETEHLRVFVPREHTEALKSLAARAEQLYARMIVDAGYAPRGKLAVLVSDWVDDHNGYSFVVPFPLVQVELAPALQESTIFTGDDVVERTLIHEFAHHISNDRNHGFRRGLELVFGRVLPNDIVSLLLFYLSTPSHPTMPRFWHEGLGTWAESHYARTDSVWKGRGQDPLIHMVWRLDAADDAVPEVGDWRITEHHWPYGNTVYIYGLAYTRYLQALLGDRISLWEIVREQTRSWPFFFNRGTRRLLGTRHRTLIEDARESLTIEQQSNLERIRGAGATELRRRTPEDLFVGAPAWQGDAIVFTTIDPYGRPRIRRLLPDGQIETTWSWSHALGNIRTIAGTDELVYHEYDWRRYSRIWVGDHWYGRRLLQPDVSADGERLAAIQFGGGEQRLVVDPLDRGASGEARVIATDGLPWSPTFRPVRGSGDLELVWVETDRTGSRLVLAPLRDPSSRAVIFEGRGRILHPAWSADGSSLFFCSDHTGVSNAYCVTWSEAGEASVVPVTNTIGGVTACVPSPDGRQLALVEHDRSGPFIATMPSDRRDWATEVPEIDLSWPGAIFARDVDGVAPSFQRRRGDRELPLPSEIPASDPELAARLDADPYFGILEVRPQFWMPTTAVVPSGGFGVLGVATDPLLTNIVTGGIGAGLVEAEVVGQATYTNLAHRLEWGLSYTRSERTYYDDVVATNFHEFDYTETVDEAEVRIGRGIFARERRFRAYASAGLAEYSAEHDSR
;
A
#
# COMPACT_ATOMS: atom_id res chain seq x y z
N MET A 1 -10.60 -32.21 -37.97
CA MET A 1 -11.85 -31.58 -37.50
C MET A 1 -11.54 -30.97 -36.14
N ALA A 2 -11.32 -29.67 -36.10
CA ALA A 2 -10.90 -28.92 -34.92
C ALA A 2 -12.12 -28.17 -34.37
N ARG A 3 -12.85 -28.79 -33.44
CA ARG A 3 -13.88 -28.16 -32.62
C ARG A 3 -13.81 -28.84 -31.25
N TRP A 4 -13.97 -28.08 -30.17
CA TRP A 4 -13.98 -28.47 -28.74
C TRP A 4 -12.71 -28.26 -27.89
N SER A 5 -11.54 -27.94 -28.46
CA SER A 5 -10.32 -27.68 -27.65
C SER A 5 -10.23 -26.29 -26.99
N TRP A 6 -11.19 -25.39 -27.24
CA TRP A 6 -11.14 -24.01 -26.72
C TRP A 6 -11.80 -23.85 -25.34
N ILE A 7 -12.75 -24.71 -24.96
CA ILE A 7 -13.48 -24.60 -23.68
C ILE A 7 -12.61 -25.12 -22.52
N ALA A 8 -11.83 -26.19 -22.75
CA ALA A 8 -10.87 -26.71 -21.76
C ALA A 8 -9.71 -25.73 -21.48
N LEU A 9 -9.23 -25.01 -22.50
CA LEU A 9 -8.18 -23.99 -22.34
C LEU A 9 -8.67 -22.75 -21.56
N VAL A 10 -9.95 -22.38 -21.69
CA VAL A 10 -10.55 -21.27 -20.91
C VAL A 10 -10.86 -21.71 -19.47
N SER A 11 -11.29 -22.95 -19.25
CA SER A 11 -11.50 -23.50 -17.90
C SER A 11 -10.18 -23.74 -17.16
N CYS A 12 -9.10 -24.19 -17.82
CA CYS A 12 -7.77 -24.27 -17.20
C CYS A 12 -7.17 -22.88 -16.92
N ALA A 13 -7.44 -21.87 -17.75
CA ALA A 13 -6.99 -20.50 -17.49
C ALA A 13 -7.74 -19.83 -16.32
N LEU A 14 -8.98 -20.23 -16.03
CA LEU A 14 -9.79 -19.70 -14.93
C LEU A 14 -9.65 -20.50 -13.62
N SER A 15 -9.19 -21.76 -13.67
CA SER A 15 -8.91 -22.59 -12.49
C SER A 15 -7.45 -22.55 -12.01
N LEU A 16 -6.54 -21.98 -12.81
CA LEU A 16 -5.15 -21.69 -12.42
C LEU A 16 -4.94 -20.30 -11.80
N SER A 17 -6.01 -19.56 -11.49
CA SER A 17 -5.93 -18.36 -10.65
C SER A 17 -5.90 -18.71 -9.16
N THR A 18 -5.08 -19.69 -8.75
CA THR A 18 -4.37 -19.47 -7.49
C THR A 18 -3.56 -18.20 -7.71
N PRO A 19 -3.75 -17.11 -6.95
CA PRO A 19 -2.91 -15.94 -7.13
C PRO A 19 -1.48 -16.43 -6.98
N ALA A 20 -0.73 -16.38 -8.08
CA ALA A 20 0.62 -16.91 -8.11
C ALA A 20 1.54 -16.16 -7.12
N ASP A 21 1.06 -15.09 -6.47
CA ASP A 21 1.72 -14.33 -5.40
C ASP A 21 0.87 -14.15 -4.12
N ALA A 22 -0.12 -15.01 -3.83
CA ALA A 22 -0.85 -14.91 -2.56
C ALA A 22 0.08 -15.23 -1.37
N GLN A 23 0.56 -14.17 -0.70
CA GLN A 23 0.98 -14.27 0.69
C GLN A 23 -0.22 -14.76 1.52
N PRO A 24 -0.02 -15.66 2.49
CA PRO A 24 -1.12 -16.05 3.36
C PRO A 24 -1.62 -14.82 4.13
N LEU A 25 -2.93 -14.71 4.38
CA LEU A 25 -3.50 -13.58 5.14
C LEU A 25 -2.84 -13.43 6.52
N ILE A 26 -2.44 -14.55 7.14
CA ILE A 26 -1.64 -14.58 8.36
C ILE A 26 -0.49 -15.58 8.18
N TRP A 27 0.65 -15.37 8.83
CA TRP A 27 1.72 -16.37 8.78
C TRP A 27 1.34 -17.64 9.56
N PRO A 28 1.67 -18.84 9.04
CA PRO A 28 1.29 -20.10 9.70
C PRO A 28 1.87 -20.23 11.11
N GLY A 29 1.00 -20.52 12.09
CA GLY A 29 1.36 -20.70 13.49
C GLY A 29 1.47 -19.43 14.31
N GLU A 30 1.08 -18.27 13.77
CA GLU A 30 1.06 -17.02 14.52
C GLU A 30 -0.12 -17.00 15.51
N PRO A 31 0.12 -16.74 16.81
CA PRO A 31 -0.97 -16.65 17.77
C PRO A 31 -1.73 -15.33 17.60
N ILE A 32 -3.03 -15.44 17.36
CA ILE A 32 -3.94 -14.30 17.19
C ILE A 32 -4.87 -14.16 18.41
N SER A 33 -5.24 -12.92 18.71
CA SER A 33 -6.33 -12.57 19.62
C SER A 33 -7.40 -11.79 18.85
N THR A 34 -8.64 -11.82 19.34
CA THR A 34 -9.76 -11.07 18.82
C THR A 34 -10.21 -10.03 19.85
N ILE A 35 -10.33 -8.79 19.42
CA ILE A 35 -10.93 -7.69 20.17
C ILE A 35 -12.27 -7.36 19.52
N GLU A 36 -13.35 -7.42 20.29
CA GLU A 36 -14.69 -7.13 19.78
C GLU A 36 -15.18 -5.75 20.20
N THR A 37 -15.73 -4.99 19.25
CA THR A 37 -16.38 -3.70 19.48
C THR A 37 -17.86 -3.77 19.06
N GLU A 38 -18.56 -2.64 18.99
CA GLU A 38 -19.95 -2.59 18.52
C GLU A 38 -20.05 -3.01 17.03
N HIS A 39 -19.19 -2.45 16.18
CA HIS A 39 -19.24 -2.65 14.73
C HIS A 39 -18.08 -3.46 14.16
N LEU A 40 -17.00 -3.68 14.91
CA LEU A 40 -15.79 -4.34 14.43
C LEU A 40 -15.46 -5.60 15.23
N ARG A 41 -14.76 -6.50 14.54
CA ARG A 41 -14.10 -7.66 15.10
C ARG A 41 -12.65 -7.64 14.66
N VAL A 42 -11.77 -7.20 15.56
CA VAL A 42 -10.38 -6.88 15.24
C VAL A 42 -9.49 -8.05 15.62
N PHE A 43 -8.80 -8.63 14.64
CA PHE A 43 -7.81 -9.68 14.82
C PHE A 43 -6.43 -9.03 14.95
N VAL A 44 -5.72 -9.33 16.04
CA VAL A 44 -4.42 -8.72 16.37
C VAL A 44 -3.39 -9.80 16.75
N PRO A 45 -2.08 -9.55 16.56
CA PRO A 45 -1.04 -10.41 17.10
C PRO A 45 -1.18 -10.51 18.63
N ARG A 46 -1.15 -11.73 19.16
CA ARG A 46 -1.44 -11.97 20.59
C ARG A 46 -0.49 -11.24 21.52
N GLU A 47 0.78 -11.16 21.15
CA GLU A 47 1.82 -10.51 21.96
C GLU A 47 1.62 -8.99 22.10
N HIS A 48 0.92 -8.35 21.17
CA HIS A 48 0.67 -6.90 21.15
C HIS A 48 -0.79 -6.53 21.48
N THR A 49 -1.58 -7.50 21.98
CA THR A 49 -3.03 -7.32 22.17
C THR A 49 -3.39 -6.11 23.02
N GLU A 50 -2.75 -5.92 24.19
CA GLU A 50 -3.05 -4.79 25.07
C GLU A 50 -2.67 -3.44 24.43
N ALA A 51 -1.53 -3.36 23.74
CA ALA A 51 -1.10 -2.14 23.05
C ALA A 51 -2.06 -1.75 21.92
N LEU A 52 -2.67 -2.73 21.25
CA LEU A 52 -3.53 -2.54 20.09
C LEU A 52 -5.02 -2.29 20.43
N LYS A 53 -5.42 -2.34 21.71
CA LYS A 53 -6.79 -1.96 22.12
C LYS A 53 -7.12 -0.50 21.79
N SER A 54 -6.15 0.39 21.90
CA SER A 54 -6.29 1.81 21.54
C SER A 54 -6.59 1.97 20.04
N LEU A 55 -5.87 1.23 19.19
CA LEU A 55 -6.10 1.20 17.75
C LEU A 55 -7.47 0.59 17.41
N ALA A 56 -7.88 -0.49 18.06
CA ALA A 56 -9.20 -1.10 17.86
C ALA A 56 -10.35 -0.14 18.22
N ALA A 57 -10.23 0.55 19.36
CA ALA A 57 -11.18 1.60 19.76
C ALA A 57 -11.20 2.75 18.74
N ARG A 58 -10.03 3.16 18.23
CA ARG A 58 -9.94 4.21 17.22
C ARG A 58 -10.60 3.80 15.90
N ALA A 59 -10.33 2.58 15.44
CA ALA A 59 -10.95 2.00 14.25
C ALA A 59 -12.48 1.98 14.37
N GLU A 60 -13.02 1.59 15.53
CA GLU A 60 -14.45 1.60 15.82
C GLU A 60 -15.06 3.00 15.65
N GLN A 61 -14.45 4.03 16.24
CA GLN A 61 -14.94 5.40 16.13
C GLN A 61 -14.94 5.91 14.69
N LEU A 62 -13.87 5.64 13.94
CA LEU A 62 -13.75 6.02 12.53
C LEU A 62 -14.81 5.30 11.68
N TYR A 63 -14.91 3.98 11.84
CA TYR A 63 -15.87 3.18 11.10
C TYR A 63 -17.31 3.61 11.40
N ALA A 64 -17.68 3.71 12.68
CA ALA A 64 -18.99 4.16 13.13
C ALA A 64 -19.35 5.53 12.53
N ARG A 65 -18.37 6.44 12.45
CA ARG A 65 -18.59 7.74 11.82
C ARG A 65 -18.83 7.63 10.32
N MET A 66 -17.96 6.91 9.61
CA MET A 66 -18.03 6.78 8.16
C MET A 66 -19.30 6.07 7.71
N ILE A 67 -19.76 5.02 8.41
CA ILE A 67 -21.00 4.32 8.05
C ILE A 67 -22.24 5.22 8.20
N VAL A 68 -22.26 6.10 9.21
CA VAL A 68 -23.34 7.07 9.42
C VAL A 68 -23.39 8.09 8.29
N ASP A 69 -22.27 8.75 7.98
CA ASP A 69 -22.21 9.73 6.89
C ASP A 69 -22.54 9.08 5.54
N ALA A 70 -22.14 7.83 5.34
CA ALA A 70 -22.37 7.09 4.11
C ALA A 70 -23.76 6.45 4.01
N GLY A 71 -24.60 6.56 5.05
CA GLY A 71 -25.90 5.90 5.12
C GLY A 71 -25.80 4.37 4.92
N TYR A 72 -24.70 3.78 5.39
CA TYR A 72 -24.39 2.36 5.32
C TYR A 72 -24.93 1.64 6.55
N ALA A 73 -25.54 0.47 6.34
CA ALA A 73 -26.07 -0.35 7.42
C ALA A 73 -25.30 -1.69 7.45
N PRO A 74 -24.35 -1.86 8.39
CA PRO A 74 -23.61 -3.11 8.56
C PRO A 74 -24.56 -4.29 8.83
N ARG A 75 -24.24 -5.47 8.30
CA ARG A 75 -25.02 -6.70 8.53
C ARG A 75 -24.54 -7.50 9.75
N GLY A 76 -23.36 -7.16 10.23
CA GLY A 76 -22.66 -7.78 11.33
C GLY A 76 -21.36 -7.01 11.56
N LYS A 77 -20.50 -7.52 12.43
CA LYS A 77 -19.22 -6.91 12.70
C LYS A 77 -18.27 -7.09 11.50
N LEU A 78 -17.60 -6.02 11.09
CA LEU A 78 -16.56 -6.09 10.07
C LEU A 78 -15.30 -6.74 10.65
N ALA A 79 -14.77 -7.75 9.96
CA ALA A 79 -13.47 -8.33 10.26
C ALA A 79 -12.36 -7.32 9.90
N VAL A 80 -11.53 -6.96 10.87
CA VAL A 80 -10.35 -6.11 10.67
C VAL A 80 -9.13 -6.88 11.13
N LEU A 81 -8.17 -7.11 10.25
CA LEU A 81 -6.91 -7.77 10.55
C LEU A 81 -5.81 -6.71 10.69
N VAL A 82 -5.17 -6.67 11.85
CA VAL A 82 -3.98 -5.86 12.10
C VAL A 82 -2.78 -6.79 12.10
N SER A 83 -1.73 -6.45 11.36
CA SER A 83 -0.56 -7.29 11.18
C SER A 83 0.75 -6.55 11.36
N ASP A 84 1.81 -7.28 11.74
CA ASP A 84 3.14 -6.73 12.00
C ASP A 84 4.25 -7.59 11.37
N TRP A 85 3.94 -8.19 10.22
CA TRP A 85 4.78 -9.27 9.68
C TRP A 85 5.65 -8.88 8.51
N VAL A 86 5.44 -7.69 7.98
CA VAL A 86 6.26 -7.06 6.96
C VAL A 86 6.67 -5.70 7.47
N ASP A 87 7.74 -5.18 6.88
CA ASP A 87 8.35 -3.91 7.26
C ASP A 87 8.09 -2.81 6.23
N ASP A 88 7.03 -3.01 5.45
CA ASP A 88 6.54 -2.14 4.38
C ASP A 88 5.04 -1.88 4.60
N HIS A 89 4.65 -0.62 4.80
CA HIS A 89 3.28 -0.28 5.15
C HIS A 89 2.31 -0.51 4.00
N ASN A 90 1.21 -1.22 4.27
CA ASN A 90 0.15 -1.43 3.29
C ASN A 90 -1.21 -1.71 3.97
N GLY A 91 -2.26 -1.70 3.17
CA GLY A 91 -3.59 -2.15 3.56
C GLY A 91 -4.35 -2.70 2.35
N TYR A 92 -5.37 -3.51 2.62
CA TYR A 92 -6.32 -3.92 1.58
C TYR A 92 -7.68 -4.25 2.18
N SER A 93 -8.69 -4.21 1.31
CA SER A 93 -10.07 -4.53 1.64
C SER A 93 -10.68 -5.36 0.53
N PHE A 94 -11.35 -6.46 0.90
CA PHE A 94 -12.16 -7.22 -0.02
C PHE A 94 -13.51 -7.56 0.60
N VAL A 95 -14.51 -7.70 -0.26
CA VAL A 95 -15.89 -8.02 0.14
C VAL A 95 -16.34 -9.38 -0.35
N VAL A 96 -15.56 -10.06 -1.19
CA VAL A 96 -15.84 -11.38 -1.75
C VAL A 96 -14.67 -12.31 -1.37
N PRO A 97 -14.94 -13.51 -0.81
CA PRO A 97 -16.26 -14.08 -0.55
C PRO A 97 -16.96 -13.55 0.72
N PHE A 98 -16.25 -12.81 1.55
CA PHE A 98 -16.79 -12.14 2.74
C PHE A 98 -16.00 -10.85 3.01
N PRO A 99 -16.54 -9.90 3.79
CA PRO A 99 -15.87 -8.65 4.09
C PRO A 99 -14.71 -8.82 5.08
N LEU A 100 -13.52 -8.37 4.69
CA LEU A 100 -12.35 -8.24 5.55
C LEU A 100 -11.55 -7.00 5.14
N VAL A 101 -11.07 -6.25 6.13
CA VAL A 101 -10.10 -5.17 6.00
C VAL A 101 -8.80 -5.60 6.67
N GLN A 102 -7.66 -5.33 6.06
CA GLN A 102 -6.34 -5.57 6.63
C GLN A 102 -5.52 -4.28 6.64
N VAL A 103 -4.72 -4.09 7.69
CA VAL A 103 -3.74 -3.00 7.81
C VAL A 103 -2.44 -3.50 8.44
N GLU A 104 -1.32 -3.12 7.85
CA GLU A 104 0.01 -3.38 8.39
C GLU A 104 0.43 -2.28 9.39
N LEU A 105 1.07 -2.68 10.49
CA LEU A 105 1.61 -1.78 11.51
C LEU A 105 2.96 -1.18 11.15
N ALA A 106 3.59 -1.67 10.06
CA ALA A 106 4.83 -1.12 9.55
C ALA A 106 4.69 0.40 9.28
N PRO A 107 5.75 1.20 9.49
CA PRO A 107 5.72 2.60 9.10
C PRO A 107 5.77 2.78 7.58
N ALA A 108 5.16 3.86 7.07
CA ALA A 108 5.45 4.34 5.71
C ALA A 108 6.71 5.22 5.76
N LEU A 109 7.64 5.04 4.83
CA LEU A 109 8.81 5.91 4.71
C LEU A 109 8.40 7.35 4.36
N GLN A 110 9.16 8.34 4.84
CA GLN A 110 8.82 9.76 4.74
C GLN A 110 8.69 10.24 3.28
N GLU A 111 9.45 9.62 2.38
CA GLU A 111 9.48 9.89 0.93
C GLU A 111 8.24 9.34 0.19
N SER A 112 7.40 8.57 0.87
CA SER A 112 6.23 7.93 0.28
C SER A 112 5.00 8.86 0.21
N THR A 113 4.19 8.69 -0.83
CA THR A 113 2.91 9.40 -1.01
C THR A 113 1.82 8.93 -0.04
N ILE A 114 2.05 7.85 0.70
CA ILE A 114 1.15 7.36 1.75
C ILE A 114 1.60 7.75 3.16
N PHE A 115 2.71 8.49 3.27
CA PHE A 115 3.20 9.01 4.55
C PHE A 115 2.29 10.09 5.11
N THR A 116 1.87 9.95 6.37
CA THR A 116 1.08 10.96 7.10
C THR A 116 1.51 11.05 8.56
N GLY A 117 2.82 11.09 8.81
CA GLY A 117 3.37 11.15 10.16
C GLY A 117 2.89 10.01 11.06
N ASP A 118 2.44 10.35 12.26
CA ASP A 118 1.90 9.41 13.25
C ASP A 118 0.48 8.89 12.91
N ASP A 119 -0.19 9.48 11.92
CA ASP A 119 -1.54 9.10 11.51
C ASP A 119 -1.57 8.01 10.42
N VAL A 120 -0.43 7.42 10.04
CA VAL A 120 -0.31 6.49 8.89
C VAL A 120 -1.27 5.31 8.94
N VAL A 121 -1.40 4.64 10.09
CA VAL A 121 -2.31 3.50 10.27
C VAL A 121 -3.77 3.95 10.23
N GLU A 122 -4.09 5.08 10.84
CA GLU A 122 -5.44 5.67 10.81
C GLU A 122 -5.86 6.06 9.39
N ARG A 123 -4.98 6.72 8.64
CA ARG A 123 -5.18 7.06 7.23
C ARG A 123 -5.47 5.82 6.40
N THR A 124 -4.69 4.74 6.57
CA THR A 124 -4.92 3.48 5.85
C THR A 124 -6.24 2.82 6.24
N LEU A 125 -6.60 2.80 7.52
CA LEU A 125 -7.91 2.32 7.96
C LEU A 125 -9.06 3.08 7.30
N ILE A 126 -8.96 4.41 7.24
CA ILE A 126 -9.96 5.26 6.55
C ILE A 126 -10.07 4.89 5.07
N HIS A 127 -8.93 4.73 4.37
CA HIS A 127 -8.90 4.31 2.96
C HIS A 127 -9.60 2.96 2.75
N GLU A 128 -9.25 1.96 3.57
CA GLU A 128 -9.81 0.62 3.46
C GLU A 128 -11.27 0.52 3.91
N PHE A 129 -11.70 1.35 4.88
CA PHE A 129 -13.11 1.49 5.23
C PHE A 129 -13.91 2.13 4.09
N ALA A 130 -13.35 3.10 3.36
CA ALA A 130 -14.01 3.65 2.19
C ALA A 130 -14.22 2.60 1.09
N HIS A 131 -13.20 1.75 0.85
CA HIS A 131 -13.33 0.59 -0.03
C HIS A 131 -14.40 -0.38 0.46
N HIS A 132 -14.38 -0.76 1.74
CA HIS A 132 -15.38 -1.67 2.30
C HIS A 132 -16.80 -1.10 2.17
N ILE A 133 -17.02 0.13 2.63
CA ILE A 133 -18.33 0.79 2.65
C ILE A 133 -18.88 0.95 1.23
N SER A 134 -18.04 1.35 0.26
CA SER A 134 -18.45 1.48 -1.14
C SER A 134 -18.76 0.12 -1.78
N ASN A 135 -17.95 -0.90 -1.52
CA ASN A 135 -18.06 -2.21 -2.15
C ASN A 135 -19.09 -3.15 -1.52
N ASP A 136 -19.38 -3.04 -0.22
CA ASP A 136 -20.28 -3.95 0.49
C ASP A 136 -21.77 -3.52 0.41
N ARG A 137 -22.25 -3.15 -0.78
CA ARG A 137 -23.62 -2.62 -0.95
C ARG A 137 -24.42 -3.39 -1.98
N ASN A 138 -25.32 -4.24 -1.48
CA ASN A 138 -26.21 -5.05 -2.29
C ASN A 138 -27.69 -4.75 -2.05
N HIS A 139 -28.48 -4.67 -3.12
CA HIS A 139 -29.88 -4.26 -3.10
C HIS A 139 -30.78 -5.18 -3.96
N GLY A 140 -32.07 -5.20 -3.62
CA GLY A 140 -33.12 -5.84 -4.43
C GLY A 140 -32.83 -7.31 -4.76
N PHE A 141 -32.96 -7.68 -6.04
CA PHE A 141 -32.76 -9.04 -6.53
C PHE A 141 -31.36 -9.60 -6.23
N ARG A 142 -30.30 -8.78 -6.37
CA ARG A 142 -28.92 -9.23 -6.08
C ARG A 142 -28.74 -9.64 -4.63
N ARG A 143 -29.30 -8.84 -3.72
CA ARG A 143 -29.32 -9.16 -2.28
C ARG A 143 -30.05 -10.48 -2.04
N GLY A 144 -31.14 -10.75 -2.77
CA GLY A 144 -31.84 -12.04 -2.71
C GLY A 144 -30.93 -13.20 -3.10
N LEU A 145 -30.19 -13.08 -4.20
CA LEU A 145 -29.25 -14.12 -4.64
C LEU A 145 -28.06 -14.27 -3.69
N GLU A 146 -27.52 -13.18 -3.16
CA GLU A 146 -26.46 -13.21 -2.15
C GLU A 146 -26.90 -13.98 -0.88
N LEU A 147 -28.16 -13.81 -0.45
CA LEU A 147 -28.68 -14.55 0.72
C LEU A 147 -28.81 -16.06 0.46
N VAL A 148 -29.04 -16.46 -0.79
CA VAL A 148 -29.18 -17.87 -1.17
C VAL A 148 -27.81 -18.51 -1.38
N PHE A 149 -26.98 -17.91 -2.22
CA PHE A 149 -25.73 -18.48 -2.73
C PHE A 149 -24.48 -17.98 -2.00
N GLY A 150 -24.58 -16.90 -1.21
CA GLY A 150 -23.41 -16.17 -0.72
C GLY A 150 -22.75 -15.32 -1.81
N ARG A 151 -21.55 -14.80 -1.51
CA ARG A 151 -20.71 -14.09 -2.48
C ARG A 151 -19.75 -15.08 -3.11
N VAL A 152 -20.15 -15.56 -4.27
CA VAL A 152 -19.50 -16.66 -4.97
C VAL A 152 -18.13 -16.26 -5.49
N LEU A 153 -17.12 -17.13 -5.35
CA LEU A 153 -15.87 -17.02 -6.13
C LEU A 153 -16.02 -17.87 -7.39
N PRO A 154 -16.03 -17.26 -8.59
CA PRO A 154 -16.31 -18.00 -9.81
C PRO A 154 -15.11 -18.87 -10.24
N ASN A 155 -15.40 -20.09 -10.67
CA ASN A 155 -14.44 -21.06 -11.23
C ASN A 155 -14.79 -21.51 -12.66
N ASP A 156 -15.96 -21.12 -13.17
CA ASP A 156 -16.44 -21.43 -14.51
C ASP A 156 -17.45 -20.36 -15.00
N ILE A 157 -17.97 -20.50 -16.23
CA ILE A 157 -18.86 -19.50 -16.83
C ILE A 157 -20.19 -19.37 -16.07
N VAL A 158 -20.75 -20.48 -15.56
CA VAL A 158 -22.02 -20.47 -14.83
C VAL A 158 -21.86 -19.75 -13.49
N SER A 159 -20.81 -20.09 -12.74
CA SER A 159 -20.49 -19.42 -11.48
C SER A 159 -20.09 -17.96 -11.68
N LEU A 160 -19.46 -17.60 -12.82
CA LEU A 160 -19.17 -16.21 -13.19
C LEU A 160 -20.44 -15.38 -13.42
N LEU A 161 -21.45 -15.94 -14.11
CA LEU A 161 -22.74 -15.27 -14.25
C LEU A 161 -23.38 -15.06 -12.89
N LEU A 162 -23.40 -16.09 -12.03
CA LEU A 162 -23.92 -15.97 -10.68
C LEU A 162 -23.17 -14.91 -9.87
N PHE A 163 -21.85 -14.84 -9.97
CA PHE A 163 -21.04 -13.79 -9.34
C PHE A 163 -21.53 -12.39 -9.70
N TYR A 164 -21.76 -12.06 -10.97
CA TYR A 164 -22.27 -10.73 -11.35
C TYR A 164 -23.72 -10.47 -10.92
N LEU A 165 -24.49 -11.53 -10.68
CA LEU A 165 -25.87 -11.46 -10.24
C LEU A 165 -26.00 -11.37 -8.71
N SER A 166 -25.08 -11.94 -7.94
CA SER A 166 -25.12 -11.98 -6.47
C SER A 166 -24.14 -11.02 -5.80
N THR A 167 -23.05 -10.62 -6.45
CA THR A 167 -22.06 -9.68 -5.89
C THR A 167 -22.53 -8.23 -6.02
N PRO A 168 -22.16 -7.34 -5.07
CA PRO A 168 -22.34 -5.90 -5.23
C PRO A 168 -21.87 -5.38 -6.58
N SER A 169 -22.56 -4.36 -7.12
CA SER A 169 -22.22 -3.80 -8.43
C SER A 169 -21.02 -2.85 -8.37
N HIS A 170 -20.76 -2.22 -7.21
CA HIS A 170 -19.68 -1.25 -7.05
C HIS A 170 -18.28 -1.83 -7.35
N PRO A 171 -17.91 -3.07 -6.94
CA PRO A 171 -16.66 -3.71 -7.35
C PRO A 171 -16.38 -3.77 -8.86
N THR A 172 -17.40 -3.58 -9.71
CA THR A 172 -17.26 -3.57 -11.18
C THR A 172 -17.06 -2.18 -11.77
N MET A 173 -16.95 -1.15 -10.93
CA MET A 173 -16.77 0.24 -11.33
C MET A 173 -15.28 0.52 -11.64
N PRO A 174 -14.96 1.61 -12.37
CA PRO A 174 -13.58 1.91 -12.73
C PRO A 174 -12.65 2.00 -11.51
N ARG A 175 -11.39 1.56 -11.65
CA ARG A 175 -10.42 1.57 -10.53
C ARG A 175 -10.09 2.96 -10.02
N PHE A 176 -9.97 3.96 -10.89
CA PHE A 176 -9.76 5.36 -10.47
C PHE A 176 -10.87 5.87 -9.54
N TRP A 177 -12.10 5.35 -9.68
CA TRP A 177 -13.21 5.74 -8.82
C TRP A 177 -13.08 5.12 -7.43
N HIS A 178 -12.64 3.87 -7.35
CA HIS A 178 -12.37 3.20 -6.07
C HIS A 178 -11.24 3.91 -5.32
N GLU A 179 -10.09 4.08 -5.98
CA GLU A 179 -8.92 4.69 -5.35
C GLU A 179 -9.10 6.20 -5.12
N GLY A 180 -9.83 6.89 -6.00
CA GLY A 180 -10.25 8.27 -5.80
C GLY A 180 -11.14 8.45 -4.57
N LEU A 181 -12.10 7.55 -4.34
CA LEU A 181 -12.92 7.58 -3.13
C LEU A 181 -12.11 7.29 -1.86
N GLY A 182 -11.19 6.34 -1.92
CA GLY A 182 -10.29 6.04 -0.80
C GLY A 182 -9.42 7.24 -0.43
N THR A 183 -8.69 7.80 -1.41
CA THR A 183 -7.85 9.00 -1.24
C THR A 183 -8.66 10.22 -0.79
N TRP A 184 -9.88 10.41 -1.31
CA TRP A 184 -10.78 11.45 -0.83
C TRP A 184 -11.16 11.26 0.63
N ALA A 185 -11.48 10.02 1.03
CA ALA A 185 -11.83 9.72 2.40
C ALA A 185 -10.66 9.97 3.34
N GLU A 186 -9.43 9.58 2.97
CA GLU A 186 -8.22 9.89 3.75
C GLU A 186 -8.12 11.37 4.09
N SER A 187 -8.36 12.24 3.12
CA SER A 187 -8.27 13.69 3.32
C SER A 187 -9.47 14.31 4.01
N HIS A 188 -10.67 13.83 3.71
CA HIS A 188 -11.88 14.38 4.30
C HIS A 188 -12.07 13.92 5.76
N TYR A 189 -11.64 12.70 6.07
CA TYR A 189 -11.69 12.10 7.41
C TYR A 189 -10.35 12.20 8.14
N ALA A 190 -9.39 13.00 7.66
CA ALA A 190 -8.20 13.31 8.41
C ALA A 190 -8.54 14.05 9.70
N ARG A 191 -7.71 13.86 10.74
CA ARG A 191 -7.88 14.53 12.02
C ARG A 191 -7.80 16.05 11.87
N THR A 192 -8.63 16.79 12.60
CA THR A 192 -8.64 18.26 12.55
C THR A 192 -7.43 18.88 13.25
N ASP A 193 -6.91 18.24 14.30
CA ASP A 193 -5.76 18.67 15.10
C ASP A 193 -4.39 18.26 14.53
N SER A 194 -4.37 17.54 13.40
CA SER A 194 -3.16 17.09 12.72
C SER A 194 -2.88 17.92 11.47
N VAL A 195 -1.61 18.23 11.18
CA VAL A 195 -1.20 18.83 9.89
C VAL A 195 -1.20 17.81 8.76
N TRP A 196 -1.25 16.51 9.06
CA TRP A 196 -1.27 15.43 8.09
C TRP A 196 -2.70 15.21 7.56
N LYS A 197 -3.03 15.84 6.42
CA LYS A 197 -4.39 15.87 5.84
C LYS A 197 -4.63 14.85 4.71
N GLY A 198 -3.90 13.73 4.71
CA GLY A 198 -3.99 12.72 3.65
C GLY A 198 -3.56 13.22 2.27
N ARG A 199 -3.75 12.39 1.24
CA ARG A 199 -3.20 12.62 -0.11
C ARG A 199 -3.76 13.85 -0.85
N GLY A 200 -4.95 14.33 -0.49
CA GLY A 200 -5.59 15.53 -1.05
C GLY A 200 -4.80 16.83 -0.83
N GLN A 201 -3.98 16.88 0.22
CA GLN A 201 -3.15 18.03 0.57
C GLN A 201 -1.68 17.63 0.76
N ASP A 202 -1.24 16.60 0.04
CA ASP A 202 0.15 16.13 0.08
C ASP A 202 0.98 16.82 -1.03
N PRO A 203 2.07 17.52 -0.67
CA PRO A 203 3.00 18.12 -1.64
C PRO A 203 3.47 17.18 -2.76
N LEU A 204 3.69 15.89 -2.47
CA LEU A 204 4.16 14.91 -3.45
C LEU A 204 3.08 14.54 -4.49
N ILE A 205 1.81 14.62 -4.11
CA ILE A 205 0.69 14.43 -5.05
C ILE A 205 0.54 15.66 -5.94
N HIS A 206 0.58 16.85 -5.34
CA HIS A 206 0.50 18.12 -6.07
C HIS A 206 1.69 18.34 -7.01
N MET A 207 2.87 17.82 -6.67
CA MET A 207 4.02 17.76 -7.56
C MET A 207 3.69 17.10 -8.90
N VAL A 208 3.01 15.94 -8.88
CA VAL A 208 2.67 15.23 -10.12
C VAL A 208 1.74 16.08 -10.98
N TRP A 209 0.68 16.65 -10.39
CA TRP A 209 -0.24 17.53 -11.13
C TRP A 209 0.46 18.76 -11.68
N ARG A 210 1.38 19.34 -10.93
CA ARG A 210 2.14 20.52 -11.33
C ARG A 210 3.10 20.23 -12.49
N LEU A 211 3.77 19.09 -12.46
CA LEU A 211 4.65 18.64 -13.55
C LEU A 211 3.85 18.35 -14.82
N ASP A 212 2.72 17.65 -14.72
CA ASP A 212 1.86 17.40 -15.87
C ASP A 212 1.23 18.69 -16.41
N ALA A 213 0.84 19.64 -15.55
CA ALA A 213 0.35 20.95 -15.98
C ALA A 213 1.45 21.82 -16.64
N ALA A 214 2.71 21.69 -16.19
CA ALA A 214 3.84 22.44 -16.77
C ALA A 214 4.11 22.06 -18.23
N ASP A 215 3.80 20.81 -18.60
CA ASP A 215 3.97 20.23 -19.94
C ASP A 215 2.66 20.21 -20.76
N ASP A 216 1.56 20.79 -20.25
CA ASP A 216 0.22 20.69 -20.85
C ASP A 216 -0.23 19.23 -21.10
N ALA A 217 0.13 18.36 -20.16
CA ALA A 217 0.07 16.90 -20.27
C ALA A 217 -0.83 16.23 -19.22
N VAL A 218 -1.74 16.98 -18.57
CA VAL A 218 -2.71 16.39 -17.61
C VAL A 218 -3.52 15.28 -18.31
N PRO A 219 -3.38 14.01 -17.89
CA PRO A 219 -3.81 12.85 -18.68
C PRO A 219 -5.32 12.74 -18.81
N GLU A 220 -5.77 12.17 -19.93
CA GLU A 220 -7.17 11.81 -20.12
C GLU A 220 -7.58 10.63 -19.22
N VAL A 221 -8.87 10.49 -18.95
CA VAL A 221 -9.41 9.41 -18.10
C VAL A 221 -9.05 8.00 -18.60
N GLY A 222 -8.79 7.84 -19.90
CA GLY A 222 -8.37 6.56 -20.48
C GLY A 222 -7.00 6.08 -20.00
N ASP A 223 -6.15 7.00 -19.54
CA ASP A 223 -4.80 6.73 -19.04
C ASP A 223 -4.75 6.60 -17.51
N TRP A 224 -5.89 6.73 -16.82
CA TRP A 224 -5.97 6.54 -15.36
C TRP A 224 -6.12 5.04 -15.06
N ARG A 225 -5.03 4.30 -15.18
CA ARG A 225 -5.00 2.82 -15.12
C ARG A 225 -3.89 2.30 -14.22
N ILE A 226 -4.14 1.15 -13.59
CA ILE A 226 -3.15 0.48 -12.71
C ILE A 226 -1.96 -0.05 -13.52
N THR A 227 -2.18 -0.42 -14.78
CA THR A 227 -1.18 -0.96 -15.70
C THR A 227 -0.58 0.15 -16.57
N GLU A 228 0.08 1.12 -15.95
CA GLU A 228 0.77 2.21 -16.65
C GLU A 228 2.29 1.96 -16.65
N HIS A 229 2.94 2.30 -17.76
CA HIS A 229 4.35 2.01 -18.00
C HIS A 229 5.27 3.23 -17.80
N HIS A 230 4.69 4.41 -17.62
CA HIS A 230 5.41 5.64 -17.35
C HIS A 230 5.15 6.08 -15.92
N TRP A 231 6.11 6.73 -15.28
CA TRP A 231 5.91 7.34 -13.98
C TRP A 231 4.67 8.27 -14.00
N PRO A 232 3.82 8.26 -12.95
CA PRO A 232 3.95 7.58 -11.66
C PRO A 232 3.43 6.13 -11.64
N TYR A 233 3.43 5.45 -12.79
CA TYR A 233 3.01 4.06 -12.99
C TYR A 233 1.57 3.82 -12.52
N GLY A 234 1.31 2.73 -11.82
CA GLY A 234 -0.03 2.41 -11.31
C GLY A 234 -0.60 3.45 -10.35
N ASN A 235 0.17 4.41 -9.85
CA ASN A 235 -0.34 5.46 -8.96
C ASN A 235 -1.24 6.49 -9.68
N THR A 236 -1.28 6.51 -11.02
CA THR A 236 -2.16 7.42 -11.79
C THR A 236 -3.63 7.29 -11.38
N VAL A 237 -4.11 6.08 -11.05
CA VAL A 237 -5.50 5.88 -10.59
C VAL A 237 -5.80 6.58 -9.28
N TYR A 238 -4.83 6.66 -8.37
CA TYR A 238 -4.98 7.33 -7.08
C TYR A 238 -4.89 8.84 -7.27
N ILE A 239 -3.84 9.31 -7.97
CA ILE A 239 -3.54 10.72 -8.16
C ILE A 239 -4.66 11.44 -8.92
N TYR A 240 -5.12 10.87 -10.03
CA TYR A 240 -6.15 11.50 -10.85
C TYR A 240 -7.58 11.14 -10.43
N GLY A 241 -7.78 9.96 -9.83
CA GLY A 241 -9.00 9.65 -9.10
C GLY A 241 -9.27 10.67 -8.00
N LEU A 242 -8.24 11.00 -7.21
CA LEU A 242 -8.29 12.03 -6.18
C LEU A 242 -8.61 13.41 -6.74
N ALA A 243 -7.92 13.85 -7.81
CA ALA A 243 -8.20 15.13 -8.45
C ALA A 243 -9.67 15.25 -8.85
N TYR A 244 -10.24 14.19 -9.42
CA TYR A 244 -11.65 14.15 -9.76
C TYR A 244 -12.58 14.21 -8.53
N THR A 245 -12.33 13.41 -7.50
CA THR A 245 -13.16 13.43 -6.28
C THR A 245 -13.03 14.73 -5.49
N ARG A 246 -11.85 15.38 -5.55
CA ARG A 246 -11.60 16.70 -4.95
C ARG A 246 -12.43 17.78 -5.64
N TYR A 247 -12.53 17.74 -6.97
CA TYR A 247 -13.43 18.60 -7.75
C TYR A 247 -14.92 18.32 -7.44
N LEU A 248 -15.33 17.04 -7.37
CA LEU A 248 -16.69 16.69 -6.97
C LEU A 248 -17.03 17.17 -5.57
N GLN A 249 -16.09 17.07 -4.62
CA GLN A 249 -16.28 17.56 -3.26
C GLN A 249 -16.52 19.08 -3.24
N ALA A 250 -15.81 19.83 -4.08
CA ALA A 250 -16.02 21.27 -4.22
C ALA A 250 -17.41 21.59 -4.81
N LEU A 251 -17.85 20.85 -5.83
CA LEU A 251 -19.16 21.03 -6.46
C LEU A 251 -20.32 20.67 -5.52
N LEU A 252 -20.18 19.59 -4.75
CA LEU A 252 -21.23 19.07 -3.88
C LEU A 252 -21.33 19.85 -2.57
N GLY A 253 -20.22 20.42 -2.09
CA GLY A 253 -20.17 21.23 -0.86
C GLY A 253 -20.20 20.42 0.44
N ASP A 254 -20.49 19.13 0.41
CA ASP A 254 -20.52 18.25 1.59
C ASP A 254 -20.15 16.80 1.26
N ARG A 255 -19.73 16.03 2.28
CA ARG A 255 -19.31 14.62 2.11
C ARG A 255 -20.46 13.63 1.97
N ILE A 256 -21.64 13.94 2.50
CA ILE A 256 -22.81 13.04 2.48
C ILE A 256 -23.30 12.91 1.03
N SER A 257 -23.31 14.01 0.29
CA SER A 257 -23.69 14.05 -1.12
C SER A 257 -22.77 13.18 -1.99
N LEU A 258 -21.46 13.11 -1.71
CA LEU A 258 -20.57 12.19 -2.43
C LEU A 258 -20.90 10.72 -2.13
N TRP A 259 -21.19 10.39 -0.88
CA TRP A 259 -21.67 9.06 -0.52
C TRP A 259 -23.02 8.69 -1.17
N GLU A 260 -23.91 9.66 -1.38
CA GLU A 260 -25.18 9.41 -2.08
C GLU A 260 -24.96 9.10 -3.57
N ILE A 261 -23.92 9.65 -4.22
CA ILE A 261 -23.49 9.22 -5.57
C ILE A 261 -23.15 7.72 -5.56
N VAL A 262 -22.32 7.29 -4.61
CA VAL A 262 -21.92 5.88 -4.44
C VAL A 262 -23.14 4.99 -4.18
N ARG A 263 -24.04 5.43 -3.29
CA ARG A 263 -25.28 4.71 -2.98
C ARG A 263 -26.17 4.54 -4.20
N GLU A 264 -26.36 5.57 -5.01
CA GLU A 264 -27.15 5.49 -6.23
C GLU A 264 -26.49 4.63 -7.31
N GLN A 265 -25.16 4.66 -7.39
CA GLN A 265 -24.37 3.81 -8.29
C GLN A 265 -24.56 2.33 -7.96
N THR A 266 -24.57 1.94 -6.68
CA THR A 266 -24.73 0.52 -6.25
C THR A 266 -26.07 -0.10 -6.69
N ARG A 267 -27.07 0.74 -7.02
CA ARG A 267 -28.36 0.33 -7.57
C ARG A 267 -28.32 0.05 -9.08
N SER A 268 -27.18 0.20 -9.74
CA SER A 268 -27.00 0.01 -11.17
C SER A 268 -26.65 -1.43 -11.54
N TRP A 269 -26.67 -1.74 -12.83
CA TRP A 269 -26.11 -2.99 -13.35
C TRP A 269 -24.57 -2.95 -13.34
N PRO A 270 -23.85 -4.08 -13.19
CA PRO A 270 -22.41 -4.12 -13.34
C PRO A 270 -21.94 -3.31 -14.55
N PHE A 271 -20.85 -2.55 -14.37
CA PHE A 271 -20.26 -1.65 -15.39
C PHE A 271 -21.08 -0.38 -15.73
N PHE A 272 -22.29 -0.18 -15.20
CA PHE A 272 -23.07 1.05 -15.45
C PHE A 272 -22.73 2.15 -14.44
N PHE A 273 -21.77 3.00 -14.81
CA PHE A 273 -21.15 3.98 -13.90
C PHE A 273 -21.98 5.25 -13.63
N ASN A 274 -22.71 5.78 -14.62
CA ASN A 274 -23.22 7.16 -14.61
C ASN A 274 -24.46 7.46 -13.75
N ARG A 275 -25.03 6.49 -13.02
CA ARG A 275 -26.34 6.69 -12.38
C ARG A 275 -26.30 7.74 -11.26
N GLY A 276 -25.28 7.70 -10.41
CA GLY A 276 -25.15 8.61 -9.27
C GLY A 276 -25.04 10.07 -9.70
N THR A 277 -24.06 10.41 -10.55
CA THR A 277 -23.87 11.78 -11.03
C THR A 277 -25.04 12.30 -11.84
N ARG A 278 -25.66 11.47 -12.70
CA ARG A 278 -26.83 11.92 -13.48
C ARG A 278 -28.00 12.30 -12.58
N ARG A 279 -28.15 11.60 -11.45
CA ARG A 279 -29.25 11.84 -10.51
C ARG A 279 -29.01 13.06 -9.64
N LEU A 280 -27.78 13.28 -9.18
CA LEU A 280 -27.47 14.39 -8.26
C LEU A 280 -27.04 15.67 -8.98
N LEU A 281 -26.27 15.55 -10.05
CA LEU A 281 -25.63 16.68 -10.76
C LEU A 281 -26.19 16.87 -12.18
N GLY A 282 -27.14 16.04 -12.63
CA GLY A 282 -27.73 16.14 -13.98
C GLY A 282 -26.77 15.79 -15.12
N THR A 283 -25.54 15.40 -14.83
CA THR A 283 -24.49 15.17 -15.84
C THR A 283 -23.76 13.84 -15.65
N ARG A 284 -22.90 13.48 -16.61
CA ARG A 284 -22.15 12.21 -16.65
C ARG A 284 -20.76 12.41 -16.07
N HIS A 285 -20.16 11.33 -15.56
CA HIS A 285 -18.78 11.37 -15.06
C HIS A 285 -17.79 11.91 -16.10
N ARG A 286 -17.93 11.52 -17.37
CA ARG A 286 -17.03 11.98 -18.44
C ARG A 286 -16.92 13.51 -18.52
N THR A 287 -18.05 14.21 -18.55
CA THR A 287 -18.07 15.68 -18.62
C THR A 287 -17.45 16.29 -17.37
N LEU A 288 -17.84 15.79 -16.19
CA LEU A 288 -17.28 16.28 -14.92
C LEU A 288 -15.77 16.03 -14.80
N ILE A 289 -15.25 14.96 -15.42
CA ILE A 289 -13.82 14.66 -15.44
C ILE A 289 -13.08 15.62 -16.37
N GLU A 290 -13.66 15.95 -17.54
CA GLU A 290 -13.12 16.97 -18.45
C GLU A 290 -13.06 18.34 -17.73
N ASP A 291 -14.13 18.73 -17.03
CA ASP A 291 -14.18 19.98 -16.25
C ASP A 291 -13.18 19.99 -15.07
N ALA A 292 -13.01 18.84 -14.40
CA ALA A 292 -12.05 18.67 -13.31
C ALA A 292 -10.61 18.79 -13.80
N ARG A 293 -10.29 18.22 -14.97
CA ARG A 293 -8.96 18.32 -15.59
C ARG A 293 -8.63 19.77 -15.94
N GLU A 294 -9.56 20.48 -16.57
CA GLU A 294 -9.37 21.90 -16.90
C GLU A 294 -9.15 22.75 -15.64
N SER A 295 -9.97 22.53 -14.60
CA SER A 295 -9.84 23.25 -13.33
C SER A 295 -8.50 22.96 -12.64
N LEU A 296 -8.05 21.70 -12.65
CA LEU A 296 -6.75 21.30 -12.11
C LEU A 296 -5.60 21.96 -12.88
N THR A 297 -5.66 21.99 -14.22
CA THR A 297 -4.64 22.63 -15.06
C THR A 297 -4.51 24.11 -14.72
N ILE A 298 -5.63 24.84 -14.61
CA ILE A 298 -5.64 26.28 -14.26
C ILE A 298 -5.07 26.50 -12.84
N GLU A 299 -5.49 25.69 -11.86
CA GLU A 299 -4.97 25.73 -10.49
C GLU A 299 -3.44 25.61 -10.48
N GLN A 300 -2.90 24.60 -11.18
CA GLN A 300 -1.47 24.31 -11.16
C GLN A 300 -0.65 25.28 -12.04
N GLN A 301 -1.23 25.85 -13.09
CA GLN A 301 -0.61 26.94 -13.86
C GLN A 301 -0.36 28.18 -12.97
N SER A 302 -1.33 28.55 -12.13
CA SER A 302 -1.15 29.63 -11.14
C SER A 302 -0.02 29.32 -10.15
N ASN A 303 0.07 28.09 -9.66
CA ASN A 303 1.16 27.65 -8.78
C ASN A 303 2.53 27.74 -9.49
N LEU A 304 2.61 27.33 -10.76
CA LEU A 304 3.82 27.43 -11.57
C LEU A 304 4.27 28.88 -11.76
N GLU A 305 3.35 29.81 -12.02
CA GLU A 305 3.66 31.23 -12.14
C GLU A 305 4.26 31.78 -10.84
N ARG A 306 3.73 31.38 -9.68
CA ARG A 306 4.24 31.79 -8.37
C ARG A 306 5.65 31.27 -8.10
N ILE A 307 5.93 29.99 -8.40
CA ILE A 307 7.27 29.40 -8.24
C ILE A 307 8.28 30.09 -9.17
N ARG A 308 7.93 30.25 -10.46
CA ARG A 308 8.78 30.89 -11.46
C ARG A 308 9.04 32.37 -11.14
N GLY A 309 8.04 33.07 -10.61
CA GLY A 309 8.15 34.47 -10.21
C GLY A 309 9.15 34.72 -9.07
N ALA A 310 9.39 33.72 -8.22
CA ALA A 310 10.38 33.76 -7.14
C ALA A 310 11.79 33.29 -7.60
N GLY A 311 11.98 32.97 -8.88
CA GLY A 311 13.24 32.46 -9.43
C GLY A 311 13.42 30.97 -9.19
N ALA A 312 12.99 30.15 -10.14
CA ALA A 312 13.12 28.70 -10.04
C ALA A 312 14.57 28.25 -10.29
N THR A 313 15.09 27.36 -9.44
CA THR A 313 16.39 26.70 -9.59
C THR A 313 16.34 25.72 -10.76
N GLU A 314 17.19 25.92 -11.76
CA GLU A 314 17.32 25.00 -12.89
C GLU A 314 18.27 23.84 -12.55
N LEU A 315 17.71 22.63 -12.46
CA LEU A 315 18.48 21.41 -12.25
C LEU A 315 18.38 20.49 -13.46
N ARG A 316 19.54 20.02 -13.95
CA ARG A 316 19.62 19.15 -15.12
C ARG A 316 19.67 17.68 -14.73
N ARG A 317 18.81 16.89 -15.35
CA ARG A 317 18.81 15.42 -15.27
C ARG A 317 20.15 14.81 -15.68
N ARG A 318 20.70 13.96 -14.81
CA ARG A 318 21.95 13.20 -15.01
C ARG A 318 21.73 11.69 -15.17
N THR A 319 20.50 11.22 -15.00
CA THR A 319 20.11 9.81 -15.16
C THR A 319 19.10 9.64 -16.30
N PRO A 320 19.05 8.48 -16.98
CA PRO A 320 18.02 8.18 -17.98
C PRO A 320 16.59 8.43 -17.48
N GLU A 321 15.68 8.77 -18.39
CA GLU A 321 14.27 9.09 -18.11
C GLU A 321 13.49 7.91 -17.51
N ASP A 322 13.89 6.69 -17.86
CA ASP A 322 13.20 5.46 -17.48
C ASP A 322 13.65 4.89 -16.12
N LEU A 323 14.59 5.56 -15.43
CA LEU A 323 15.06 5.14 -14.12
C LEU A 323 14.31 5.85 -13.00
N PHE A 324 13.67 5.06 -12.13
CA PHE A 324 13.30 5.53 -10.81
C PHE A 324 14.56 5.53 -9.93
N VAL A 325 14.88 6.64 -9.26
CA VAL A 325 16.06 6.74 -8.38
C VAL A 325 15.66 7.05 -6.94
N GLY A 326 16.36 6.43 -5.99
CA GLY A 326 16.29 6.77 -4.57
C GLY A 326 17.39 7.77 -4.16
N ALA A 327 17.41 8.12 -2.88
CA ALA A 327 18.36 9.10 -2.35
C ALA A 327 19.83 8.66 -2.51
N PRO A 328 20.70 9.56 -3.02
CA PRO A 328 22.07 9.22 -3.35
C PRO A 328 23.03 9.36 -2.16
N ALA A 329 24.24 8.81 -2.34
CA ALA A 329 25.42 9.12 -1.55
C ALA A 329 26.62 9.40 -2.47
N TRP A 330 27.64 10.07 -1.98
CA TRP A 330 28.92 10.21 -2.68
C TRP A 330 29.89 9.10 -2.30
N GLN A 331 30.57 8.52 -3.28
CA GLN A 331 31.65 7.55 -3.10
C GLN A 331 32.84 8.01 -3.95
N GLY A 332 33.83 8.64 -3.31
CA GLY A 332 34.80 9.47 -4.01
C GLY A 332 34.14 10.62 -4.77
N ASP A 333 34.35 10.68 -6.08
CA ASP A 333 33.75 11.63 -7.01
C ASP A 333 32.52 11.07 -7.77
N ALA A 334 32.15 9.81 -7.50
CA ALA A 334 30.97 9.16 -8.07
C ALA A 334 29.76 9.31 -7.15
N ILE A 335 28.57 9.32 -7.75
CA ILE A 335 27.29 9.34 -7.03
C ILE A 335 26.69 7.92 -7.05
N VAL A 336 26.43 7.35 -5.89
CA VAL A 336 25.82 6.02 -5.73
C VAL A 336 24.37 6.15 -5.34
N PHE A 337 23.47 5.40 -5.96
CA PHE A 337 22.03 5.48 -5.71
C PHE A 337 21.33 4.14 -5.96
N THR A 338 20.18 3.95 -5.30
CA THR A 338 19.26 2.85 -5.59
C THR A 338 18.40 3.20 -6.79
N THR A 339 18.05 2.20 -7.61
CA THR A 339 17.20 2.43 -8.78
C THR A 339 16.36 1.21 -9.15
N ILE A 340 15.19 1.47 -9.74
CA ILE A 340 14.38 0.46 -10.43
C ILE A 340 14.47 0.72 -11.93
N ASP A 341 14.89 -0.29 -12.69
CA ASP A 341 14.71 -0.33 -14.14
C ASP A 341 13.27 -0.73 -14.49
N PRO A 342 12.64 -0.21 -15.55
CA PRO A 342 11.24 -0.50 -15.90
C PRO A 342 10.91 -1.99 -16.04
N TYR A 343 11.91 -2.77 -16.46
CA TYR A 343 11.81 -4.23 -16.66
C TYR A 343 12.79 -5.03 -15.79
N GLY A 344 13.52 -4.36 -14.90
CA GLY A 344 14.54 -4.97 -14.06
C GLY A 344 14.11 -5.10 -12.61
N ARG A 345 15.04 -5.58 -11.78
CA ARG A 345 14.87 -5.59 -10.32
C ARG A 345 15.57 -4.36 -9.74
N PRO A 346 15.13 -3.89 -8.57
CA PRO A 346 15.83 -2.85 -7.83
C PRO A 346 17.31 -3.17 -7.60
N ARG A 347 18.21 -2.23 -7.92
CA ARG A 347 19.68 -2.38 -7.84
C ARG A 347 20.35 -1.11 -7.36
N ILE A 348 21.61 -1.24 -6.95
CA ILE A 348 22.49 -0.09 -6.70
C ILE A 348 23.31 0.22 -7.97
N ARG A 349 23.38 1.50 -8.35
CA ARG A 349 24.19 2.00 -9.48
C ARG A 349 25.10 3.14 -9.06
N ARG A 350 26.15 3.39 -9.87
CA ARG A 350 27.13 4.46 -9.68
C ARG A 350 27.14 5.35 -10.92
N LEU A 351 26.93 6.65 -10.74
CA LEU A 351 27.10 7.68 -11.75
C LEU A 351 28.50 8.29 -11.61
N LEU A 352 29.35 8.09 -12.62
CA LEU A 352 30.71 8.60 -12.68
C LEU A 352 30.74 10.09 -13.09
N PRO A 353 31.83 10.82 -12.82
CA PRO A 353 31.96 12.23 -13.19
C PRO A 353 31.79 12.51 -14.69
N ASP A 354 32.19 11.57 -15.54
CA ASP A 354 32.07 11.64 -17.00
C ASP A 354 30.63 11.38 -17.51
N GLY A 355 29.71 11.02 -16.60
CA GLY A 355 28.30 10.73 -16.88
C GLY A 355 28.01 9.25 -17.18
N GLN A 356 29.00 8.36 -17.14
CA GLN A 356 28.75 6.93 -17.29
C GLN A 356 28.06 6.36 -16.04
N ILE A 357 27.13 5.43 -16.26
CA ILE A 357 26.43 4.73 -15.18
C ILE A 357 26.88 3.27 -15.14
N GLU A 358 27.50 2.89 -14.04
CA GLU A 358 27.90 1.51 -13.75
C GLU A 358 26.83 0.81 -12.90
N THR A 359 26.56 -0.46 -13.19
CA THR A 359 25.66 -1.29 -12.40
C THR A 359 26.45 -2.18 -11.45
N THR A 360 26.09 -2.16 -10.17
CA THR A 360 26.70 -3.06 -9.17
C THR A 360 26.02 -4.43 -9.17
N TRP A 361 26.63 -5.39 -8.48
CA TRP A 361 26.04 -6.72 -8.25
C TRP A 361 25.00 -6.74 -7.11
N SER A 362 24.82 -5.61 -6.41
CA SER A 362 23.96 -5.49 -5.23
C SER A 362 22.51 -5.19 -5.62
N TRP A 363 21.60 -5.97 -5.05
CA TRP A 363 20.16 -5.72 -5.10
C TRP A 363 19.76 -4.68 -4.04
N SER A 364 18.65 -3.98 -4.27
CA SER A 364 18.09 -3.02 -3.33
C SER A 364 16.55 -3.00 -3.37
N HIS A 365 15.93 -4.10 -2.95
CA HIS A 365 14.47 -4.26 -2.95
C HIS A 365 13.74 -3.22 -2.09
N ALA A 366 14.35 -2.75 -1.00
CA ALA A 366 13.79 -1.70 -0.18
C ALA A 366 13.85 -0.31 -0.82
N LEU A 367 14.68 -0.12 -1.85
CA LEU A 367 14.98 1.19 -2.46
C LEU A 367 15.36 2.26 -1.44
N GLY A 368 15.92 1.81 -0.32
CA GLY A 368 16.24 2.63 0.82
C GLY A 368 17.36 3.63 0.54
N ASN A 369 17.45 4.61 1.42
CA ASN A 369 18.49 5.63 1.40
C ASN A 369 19.86 4.96 1.54
N ILE A 370 20.77 5.27 0.63
CA ILE A 370 22.18 4.89 0.73
C ILE A 370 22.92 6.04 1.38
N ARG A 371 23.84 5.72 2.28
CA ARG A 371 24.83 6.65 2.81
C ARG A 371 26.23 6.05 2.66
N THR A 372 27.24 6.91 2.69
CA THR A 372 28.65 6.52 2.73
C THR A 372 29.19 6.81 4.11
N ILE A 373 29.92 5.88 4.70
CA ILE A 373 30.54 6.09 6.02
C ILE A 373 31.62 7.16 5.87
N ALA A 374 31.50 8.23 6.66
CA ALA A 374 32.32 9.42 6.54
C ALA A 374 33.83 9.08 6.57
N GLY A 375 34.55 9.47 5.52
CA GLY A 375 35.99 9.22 5.41
C GLY A 375 36.39 7.87 4.82
N THR A 376 35.43 7.07 4.35
CA THR A 376 35.65 5.79 3.67
C THR A 376 34.83 5.73 2.37
N ASP A 377 34.96 4.64 1.61
CA ASP A 377 34.09 4.32 0.47
C ASP A 377 33.06 3.23 0.80
N GLU A 378 32.92 2.84 2.08
CA GLU A 378 31.94 1.84 2.50
C GLU A 378 30.52 2.42 2.51
N LEU A 379 29.57 1.65 1.97
CA LEU A 379 28.16 2.03 1.91
C LEU A 379 27.40 1.45 3.10
N VAL A 380 26.41 2.20 3.57
CA VAL A 380 25.40 1.75 4.52
C VAL A 380 24.00 2.03 3.98
N TYR A 381 23.14 1.02 4.01
CA TYR A 381 21.78 1.11 3.49
C TYR A 381 20.88 0.04 4.12
N HIS A 382 19.56 0.22 4.06
CA HIS A 382 18.62 -0.81 4.49
C HIS A 382 18.09 -1.61 3.29
N GLU A 383 17.74 -2.86 3.55
CA GLU A 383 17.24 -3.81 2.56
C GLU A 383 16.25 -4.79 3.20
N TYR A 384 15.34 -5.34 2.41
CA TYR A 384 14.42 -6.37 2.83
C TYR A 384 15.05 -7.79 2.78
N ASP A 385 14.69 -8.62 3.76
CA ASP A 385 14.86 -10.06 3.67
C ASP A 385 13.70 -10.71 2.87
N TRP A 386 13.72 -12.04 2.74
CA TRP A 386 12.70 -12.77 1.98
C TRP A 386 11.28 -12.69 2.56
N ARG A 387 11.12 -12.33 3.84
CA ARG A 387 9.83 -12.06 4.49
C ARG A 387 9.42 -10.60 4.41
N ARG A 388 10.23 -9.77 3.73
CA ARG A 388 10.14 -8.31 3.79
C ARG A 388 10.34 -7.77 5.20
N TYR A 389 11.22 -8.37 6.00
CA TYR A 389 11.76 -7.69 7.18
C TYR A 389 12.98 -6.87 6.81
N SER A 390 13.06 -5.65 7.29
CA SER A 390 14.19 -4.73 7.11
C SER A 390 15.42 -5.22 7.83
N ARG A 391 16.57 -5.00 7.23
CA ARG A 391 17.92 -5.24 7.78
C ARG A 391 18.86 -4.19 7.22
N ILE A 392 19.93 -3.92 7.93
CA ILE A 392 20.93 -2.95 7.50
C ILE A 392 22.09 -3.70 6.85
N TRP A 393 22.60 -3.19 5.73
CA TRP A 393 23.86 -3.59 5.13
C TRP A 393 24.91 -2.54 5.43
N VAL A 394 26.08 -2.97 5.88
CA VAL A 394 27.29 -2.15 6.01
C VAL A 394 28.40 -2.86 5.25
N GLY A 395 28.81 -2.28 4.13
CA GLY A 395 29.63 -2.98 3.13
C GLY A 395 28.97 -4.30 2.71
N ASP A 396 29.69 -5.42 2.87
CA ASP A 396 29.23 -6.76 2.49
C ASP A 396 28.53 -7.56 3.61
N HIS A 397 28.29 -6.94 4.77
CA HIS A 397 27.71 -7.62 5.95
C HIS A 397 26.36 -7.01 6.31
N TRP A 398 25.41 -7.84 6.74
CA TRP A 398 24.12 -7.38 7.23
C TRP A 398 24.02 -7.42 8.76
N TYR A 399 23.27 -6.48 9.33
CA TYR A 399 23.12 -6.25 10.77
C TYR A 399 21.66 -6.04 11.14
N GLY A 400 21.29 -6.61 12.29
CA GLY A 400 19.98 -6.45 12.91
C GLY A 400 18.80 -6.95 12.07
N ARG A 401 17.60 -6.78 12.64
CA ARG A 401 16.32 -7.04 11.98
C ARG A 401 15.36 -5.93 12.36
N ARG A 402 14.46 -5.59 11.44
CA ARG A 402 13.49 -4.50 11.57
C ARG A 402 14.15 -3.16 11.89
N LEU A 403 15.26 -2.91 11.18
CA LEU A 403 16.02 -1.67 11.25
C LEU A 403 15.99 -0.97 9.89
N LEU A 404 15.64 0.32 9.86
CA LEU A 404 15.58 1.16 8.65
C LEU A 404 16.35 2.48 8.83
N GLN A 405 16.59 3.17 7.70
CA GLN A 405 17.29 4.46 7.61
C GLN A 405 18.59 4.54 8.44
N PRO A 406 19.56 3.65 8.19
CA PRO A 406 20.79 3.61 8.98
C PRO A 406 21.73 4.78 8.71
N ASP A 407 22.57 5.08 9.69
CA ASP A 407 23.82 5.84 9.51
C ASP A 407 24.91 5.34 10.45
N VAL A 408 26.18 5.52 10.07
CA VAL A 408 27.33 5.03 10.84
C VAL A 408 28.25 6.18 11.21
N SER A 409 28.73 6.20 12.45
CA SER A 409 29.65 7.22 12.95
C SER A 409 30.97 7.24 12.16
N ALA A 410 31.63 8.38 12.10
CA ALA A 410 32.86 8.56 11.32
C ALA A 410 34.05 7.69 11.78
N ASP A 411 34.02 7.18 13.01
CA ASP A 411 34.99 6.21 13.54
C ASP A 411 34.66 4.75 13.13
N GLY A 412 33.49 4.51 12.53
CA GLY A 412 33.02 3.19 12.14
C GLY A 412 32.58 2.30 13.32
N GLU A 413 32.40 2.86 14.52
CA GLU A 413 32.13 2.06 15.72
C GLU A 413 30.67 2.08 16.20
N ARG A 414 29.82 2.96 15.68
CA ARG A 414 28.42 3.10 16.09
C ARG A 414 27.48 3.15 14.89
N LEU A 415 26.38 2.41 14.98
CA LEU A 415 25.29 2.41 14.02
C LEU A 415 24.07 3.06 14.66
N ALA A 416 23.50 4.08 14.03
CA ALA A 416 22.20 4.63 14.38
C ALA A 416 21.16 4.12 13.38
N ALA A 417 19.98 3.76 13.85
CA ALA A 417 18.90 3.28 13.00
C ALA A 417 17.53 3.49 13.63
N ILE A 418 16.49 3.40 12.82
CA ILE A 418 15.11 3.32 13.31
C ILE A 418 14.73 1.86 13.45
N GLN A 419 14.38 1.45 14.66
CA GLN A 419 13.88 0.12 14.98
C GLN A 419 12.37 0.15 15.16
N PHE A 420 11.68 -0.89 14.70
CA PHE A 420 10.25 -1.00 14.90
C PHE A 420 9.78 -2.44 15.11
N GLY A 421 8.65 -2.57 15.78
CA GLY A 421 7.97 -3.82 16.08
C GLY A 421 6.83 -3.61 17.06
N GLY A 422 5.75 -4.37 16.89
CA GLY A 422 4.54 -4.24 17.69
C GLY A 422 3.79 -2.94 17.52
N GLY A 423 3.96 -2.27 16.38
CA GLY A 423 3.43 -0.92 16.14
C GLY A 423 4.20 0.19 16.87
N GLU A 424 5.33 -0.12 17.52
CA GLU A 424 6.23 0.87 18.09
C GLU A 424 7.39 1.19 17.16
N GLN A 425 7.87 2.43 17.22
CA GLN A 425 9.02 2.93 16.47
C GLN A 425 9.98 3.63 17.44
N ARG A 426 11.26 3.32 17.37
CA ARG A 426 12.29 3.79 18.31
C ARG A 426 13.59 4.14 17.57
N LEU A 427 14.27 5.18 18.04
CA LEU A 427 15.63 5.49 17.60
C LEU A 427 16.61 4.66 18.43
N VAL A 428 17.45 3.88 17.76
CA VAL A 428 18.45 3.02 18.41
C VAL A 428 19.85 3.37 17.96
N VAL A 429 20.82 3.21 18.87
CA VAL A 429 22.25 3.33 18.60
C VAL A 429 23.00 2.12 19.15
N ASP A 430 23.66 1.39 18.26
CA ASP A 430 24.31 0.12 18.54
C ASP A 430 25.83 0.21 18.32
N PRO A 431 26.65 -0.49 19.11
CA PRO A 431 28.03 -0.75 18.75
C PRO A 431 28.09 -1.56 17.44
N LEU A 432 28.87 -1.10 16.47
CA LEU A 432 29.10 -1.81 15.21
C LEU A 432 30.19 -2.86 15.40
N ASP A 433 29.97 -3.84 16.27
CA ASP A 433 30.89 -4.96 16.47
C ASP A 433 30.43 -6.18 15.66
N ARG A 434 31.31 -6.77 14.84
CA ARG A 434 30.98 -7.77 13.79
C ARG A 434 30.58 -9.16 14.35
N GLY A 435 30.14 -9.25 15.60
CA GLY A 435 29.75 -10.49 16.25
C GLY A 435 29.03 -10.36 17.60
N ALA A 436 28.73 -9.15 18.09
CA ALA A 436 28.10 -8.96 19.39
C ALA A 436 26.62 -8.56 19.25
N SER A 437 25.72 -9.41 19.77
CA SER A 437 24.30 -9.10 19.96
C SER A 437 24.09 -8.34 21.28
N GLY A 438 24.65 -7.13 21.40
CA GLY A 438 24.37 -6.26 22.54
C GLY A 438 22.92 -5.73 22.49
N GLU A 439 22.33 -5.41 23.65
CA GLU A 439 21.07 -4.66 23.68
C GLU A 439 21.30 -3.24 23.15
N ALA A 440 20.47 -2.86 22.20
CA ALA A 440 20.51 -1.56 21.56
C ALA A 440 20.26 -0.42 22.55
N ARG A 441 21.04 0.67 22.47
CA ARG A 441 20.75 1.87 23.27
C ARG A 441 19.60 2.63 22.61
N VAL A 442 18.45 2.67 23.26
CA VAL A 442 17.31 3.49 22.84
C VAL A 442 17.58 4.95 23.18
N ILE A 443 17.40 5.84 22.19
CA ILE A 443 17.44 7.29 22.36
C ILE A 443 16.01 7.78 22.57
N ALA A 444 15.79 8.57 23.62
CA ALA A 444 14.47 9.12 23.92
C ALA A 444 14.09 10.23 22.93
N THR A 445 12.84 10.20 22.46
CA THR A 445 12.28 11.10 21.44
C THR A 445 10.93 11.62 21.92
N ASP A 446 10.50 12.80 21.48
CA ASP A 446 9.15 13.31 21.79
C ASP A 446 8.11 12.88 20.75
N GLY A 447 8.53 12.81 19.48
CA GLY A 447 7.75 12.26 18.37
C GLY A 447 8.31 10.93 17.85
N LEU A 448 7.75 10.48 16.72
CA LEU A 448 8.25 9.32 15.99
C LEU A 448 9.58 9.66 15.28
N PRO A 449 10.67 8.93 15.53
CA PRO A 449 11.98 9.29 14.99
C PRO A 449 12.26 8.73 13.60
N TRP A 450 13.01 9.48 12.80
CA TRP A 450 13.37 9.16 11.42
C TRP A 450 14.76 9.66 11.04
N SER A 451 15.33 9.06 9.98
CA SER A 451 16.51 9.54 9.27
C SER A 451 17.68 10.02 10.16
N PRO A 452 18.15 9.20 11.12
CA PRO A 452 19.30 9.58 11.94
C PRO A 452 20.55 9.82 11.07
N THR A 453 21.39 10.76 11.50
CA THR A 453 22.66 11.05 10.85
C THR A 453 23.69 11.57 11.86
N PHE A 454 24.87 10.96 11.91
CA PHE A 454 25.97 11.39 12.77
C PHE A 454 26.68 12.60 12.19
N ARG A 455 27.04 13.55 13.05
CA ARG A 455 27.94 14.62 12.64
C ARG A 455 29.34 14.04 12.40
N PRO A 456 29.98 14.28 11.24
CA PRO A 456 31.23 13.61 10.87
C PRO A 456 32.47 14.25 11.51
N VAL A 457 32.50 14.38 12.83
CA VAL A 457 33.66 14.91 13.58
C VAL A 457 34.63 13.77 13.89
N ARG A 458 35.89 13.90 13.44
CA ARG A 458 36.94 12.91 13.74
C ARG A 458 37.57 13.17 15.12
N GLY A 459 37.55 12.17 16.00
CA GLY A 459 38.17 12.19 17.33
C GLY A 459 37.27 11.57 18.40
N SER A 460 37.83 11.21 19.56
CA SER A 460 37.11 10.55 20.68
C SER A 460 36.13 11.46 21.44
N GLY A 461 35.63 12.51 20.78
CA GLY A 461 34.70 13.48 21.34
C GLY A 461 33.33 12.89 21.61
N ASP A 462 32.44 13.71 22.16
CA ASP A 462 31.02 13.38 22.27
C ASP A 462 30.44 13.36 20.85
N LEU A 463 30.14 12.18 20.31
CA LEU A 463 29.44 12.04 19.04
C LEU A 463 28.14 12.85 19.10
N GLU A 464 27.83 13.61 18.06
CA GLU A 464 26.55 14.31 17.93
C GLU A 464 25.68 13.57 16.90
N LEU A 465 24.40 13.44 17.24
CA LEU A 465 23.41 12.78 16.39
C LEU A 465 22.32 13.79 16.03
N VAL A 466 21.97 13.82 14.75
CA VAL A 466 20.77 14.49 14.25
C VAL A 466 19.75 13.44 13.87
N TRP A 467 18.47 13.72 14.10
CA TRP A 467 17.36 12.93 13.58
C TRP A 467 16.15 13.82 13.31
N VAL A 468 15.18 13.28 12.60
CA VAL A 468 13.89 13.92 12.39
C VAL A 468 12.88 13.31 13.37
N GLU A 469 12.05 14.12 13.99
CA GLU A 469 10.87 13.65 14.74
C GLU A 469 9.61 14.12 14.05
N THR A 470 8.58 13.27 14.01
CA THR A 470 7.25 13.65 13.53
C THR A 470 6.19 13.45 14.59
N ASP A 471 5.28 14.42 14.68
CA ASP A 471 4.05 14.36 15.46
C ASP A 471 2.91 15.02 14.68
N ARG A 472 1.73 15.16 15.30
CA ARG A 472 0.57 15.80 14.67
C ARG A 472 0.78 17.25 14.24
N THR A 473 1.77 17.95 14.78
CA THR A 473 2.03 19.36 14.48
C THR A 473 2.99 19.55 13.29
N GLY A 474 3.71 18.49 12.90
CA GLY A 474 4.62 18.48 11.77
C GLY A 474 5.89 17.69 12.03
N SER A 475 7.00 18.14 11.44
CA SER A 475 8.32 17.54 11.63
C SER A 475 9.27 18.50 12.33
N ARG A 476 10.18 17.95 13.13
CA ARG A 476 11.28 18.65 13.80
C ARG A 476 12.61 18.02 13.45
N LEU A 477 13.62 18.83 13.17
CA LEU A 477 15.01 18.40 13.05
C LEU A 477 15.69 18.60 14.40
N VAL A 478 16.11 17.52 15.03
CA VAL A 478 16.63 17.50 16.40
C VAL A 478 18.11 17.15 16.38
N LEU A 479 18.92 17.87 17.16
CA LEU A 479 20.34 17.61 17.38
C LEU A 479 20.59 17.37 18.86
N ALA A 480 21.36 16.33 19.19
CA ALA A 480 21.80 16.11 20.56
C ALA A 480 23.20 15.46 20.64
N PRO A 481 23.96 15.74 21.72
CA PRO A 481 25.13 14.94 22.08
C PRO A 481 24.71 13.52 22.44
N LEU A 482 25.38 12.51 21.89
CA LEU A 482 25.08 11.11 22.16
C LEU A 482 25.36 10.74 23.63
N ARG A 483 26.30 11.40 24.30
CA ARG A 483 26.58 11.14 25.73
C ARG A 483 25.41 11.55 26.62
N ASP A 484 24.75 12.66 26.27
CA ASP A 484 23.55 13.15 26.95
C ASP A 484 22.47 13.58 25.95
N PRO A 485 21.68 12.62 25.42
CA PRO A 485 20.62 12.92 24.47
C PRO A 485 19.50 13.78 25.05
N SER A 486 19.44 13.95 26.38
CA SER A 486 18.45 14.84 27.02
C SER A 486 18.77 16.32 26.80
N SER A 487 20.04 16.65 26.56
CA SER A 487 20.51 17.98 26.17
C SER A 487 20.30 18.24 24.67
N ARG A 488 19.11 17.93 24.15
CA ARG A 488 18.75 18.11 22.74
C ARG A 488 18.30 19.53 22.41
N ALA A 489 18.45 19.91 21.15
CA ALA A 489 17.96 21.17 20.58
C ALA A 489 17.16 20.90 19.30
N VAL A 490 16.03 21.59 19.14
CA VAL A 490 15.27 21.63 17.87
C VAL A 490 15.89 22.70 16.98
N ILE A 491 16.45 22.27 15.85
CA ILE A 491 17.13 23.16 14.89
C ILE A 491 16.15 23.76 13.89
N PHE A 492 15.16 22.99 13.48
CA PHE A 492 14.13 23.40 12.52
C PHE A 492 12.82 22.69 12.82
N GLU A 493 11.70 23.37 12.60
CA GLU A 493 10.36 22.82 12.74
C GLU A 493 9.47 23.35 11.61
N GLY A 494 8.65 22.48 11.01
CA GLY A 494 7.77 22.84 9.91
C GLY A 494 6.57 21.90 9.79
N ARG A 495 5.47 22.40 9.19
CA ARG A 495 4.17 21.71 9.04
C ARG A 495 4.14 20.64 7.94
N GLY A 496 5.29 20.04 7.63
CA GLY A 496 5.45 19.07 6.55
C GLY A 496 6.59 18.11 6.85
N ARG A 497 7.04 17.36 5.85
CA ARG A 497 8.16 16.44 5.91
C ARG A 497 9.49 17.18 6.09
N ILE A 498 10.40 16.52 6.77
CA ILE A 498 11.85 16.79 6.71
C ILE A 498 12.51 15.49 6.23
N LEU A 499 13.21 15.56 5.12
CA LEU A 499 13.75 14.41 4.38
C LEU A 499 15.27 14.48 4.29
N HIS A 500 15.91 13.31 4.36
CA HIS A 500 17.35 13.06 4.18
C HIS A 500 18.29 14.15 4.71
N PRO A 501 18.34 14.38 6.03
CA PRO A 501 19.42 15.17 6.61
C PRO A 501 20.79 14.54 6.25
N ALA A 502 21.71 15.37 5.80
CA ALA A 502 23.05 15.00 5.33
C ALA A 502 24.09 16.08 5.68
N TRP A 503 25.12 15.69 6.43
CA TRP A 503 26.19 16.59 6.83
C TRP A 503 27.21 16.84 5.71
N SER A 504 27.78 18.04 5.67
CA SER A 504 29.05 18.27 4.97
C SER A 504 30.18 17.45 5.61
N ALA A 505 31.19 17.08 4.82
CA ALA A 505 32.27 16.21 5.29
C ALA A 505 33.10 16.78 6.46
N ASP A 506 33.10 18.12 6.61
CA ASP A 506 33.72 18.83 7.73
C ASP A 506 32.79 19.00 8.95
N GLY A 507 31.52 18.60 8.84
CA GLY A 507 30.50 18.74 9.87
C GLY A 507 30.08 20.19 10.15
N SER A 508 30.39 21.16 9.28
CA SER A 508 30.06 22.58 9.50
C SER A 508 28.68 22.99 8.99
N SER A 509 28.09 22.21 8.08
CA SER A 509 26.80 22.49 7.44
C SER A 509 25.96 21.21 7.39
N LEU A 510 24.65 21.33 7.59
CA LEU A 510 23.71 20.21 7.46
C LEU A 510 22.66 20.55 6.41
N PHE A 511 22.59 19.73 5.36
CA PHE A 511 21.60 19.84 4.31
C PHE A 511 20.41 18.94 4.63
N PHE A 512 19.21 19.36 4.26
CA PHE A 512 17.99 18.56 4.36
C PHE A 512 16.97 19.06 3.34
N CYS A 513 15.93 18.27 3.08
CA CYS A 513 14.80 18.69 2.25
C CYS A 513 13.54 18.86 3.08
N SER A 514 12.69 19.82 2.74
CA SER A 514 11.41 20.01 3.42
C SER A 514 10.35 20.54 2.49
N ASP A 515 9.11 20.08 2.68
CA ASP A 515 7.93 20.48 1.89
C ASP A 515 6.99 21.41 2.68
N HIS A 516 7.48 22.05 3.75
CA HIS A 516 6.68 22.94 4.62
C HIS A 516 6.06 24.16 3.90
N THR A 517 6.55 24.49 2.70
CA THR A 517 5.99 25.55 1.83
C THR A 517 5.02 25.02 0.78
N GLY A 518 4.65 23.73 0.82
CA GLY A 518 3.81 23.07 -0.19
C GLY A 518 4.58 22.50 -1.38
N VAL A 519 5.89 22.78 -1.49
CA VAL A 519 6.80 22.17 -2.47
C VAL A 519 8.09 21.76 -1.76
N SER A 520 8.52 20.51 -1.95
CA SER A 520 9.75 20.02 -1.34
C SER A 520 10.97 20.75 -1.93
N ASN A 521 11.76 21.39 -1.08
CA ASN A 521 12.99 22.08 -1.47
C ASN A 521 14.14 21.73 -0.54
N ALA A 522 15.37 21.90 -1.01
CA ALA A 522 16.55 21.74 -0.18
C ALA A 522 16.83 23.01 0.64
N TYR A 523 17.29 22.79 1.86
CA TYR A 523 17.68 23.81 2.83
C TYR A 523 19.01 23.44 3.47
N CYS A 524 19.74 24.44 3.97
CA CYS A 524 20.99 24.26 4.69
C CYS A 524 20.86 24.91 6.07
N VAL A 525 21.17 24.13 7.10
CA VAL A 525 21.44 24.65 8.44
C VAL A 525 22.88 25.16 8.49
N THR A 526 23.05 26.35 9.04
CA THR A 526 24.34 26.98 9.30
C THR A 526 24.37 27.46 10.74
N TRP A 527 25.54 27.43 11.37
CA TRP A 527 25.70 27.87 12.76
C TRP A 527 26.50 29.16 12.83
N SER A 528 26.06 30.08 13.70
CA SER A 528 26.85 31.26 14.06
C SER A 528 28.05 30.87 14.94
N GLU A 529 28.99 31.79 15.15
CA GLU A 529 30.10 31.59 16.11
C GLU A 529 29.61 31.35 17.54
N ALA A 530 28.40 31.83 17.87
CA ALA A 530 27.74 31.62 19.16
C ALA A 530 27.00 30.26 19.24
N GLY A 531 27.00 29.46 18.17
CA GLY A 531 26.33 28.16 18.10
C GLY A 531 24.84 28.22 17.76
N GLU A 532 24.33 29.39 17.37
CA GLU A 532 22.91 29.54 16.97
C GLU A 532 22.70 29.03 15.54
N ALA A 533 21.73 28.14 15.37
CA ALA A 533 21.38 27.59 14.06
C ALA A 533 20.50 28.56 13.26
N SER A 534 20.77 28.69 11.97
CA SER A 534 19.93 29.38 11.00
C SER A 534 19.72 28.51 9.77
N VAL A 535 18.51 28.56 9.20
CA VAL A 535 18.13 27.79 8.02
C VAL A 535 18.05 28.72 6.82
N VAL A 536 18.74 28.36 5.75
CA VAL A 536 18.69 29.08 4.47
C VAL A 536 18.22 28.17 3.35
N PRO A 537 17.39 28.67 2.42
CA PRO A 537 16.99 27.91 1.25
C PRO A 537 18.21 27.65 0.34
N VAL A 538 18.24 26.45 -0.26
CA VAL A 538 19.23 26.05 -1.27
C VAL A 538 18.57 26.04 -2.65
N THR A 539 17.34 25.56 -2.75
CA THR A 539 16.61 25.44 -4.01
C THR A 539 15.19 26.03 -3.94
N ASN A 540 14.66 26.42 -5.08
CA ASN A 540 13.25 26.73 -5.32
C ASN A 540 12.81 26.02 -6.62
N THR A 541 12.08 24.92 -6.54
CA THR A 541 11.95 23.98 -7.69
C THR A 541 10.51 23.75 -8.11
N ILE A 542 10.33 23.27 -9.36
CA ILE A 542 9.02 22.92 -9.90
C ILE A 542 8.65 21.50 -9.51
N GLY A 543 9.52 20.51 -9.69
CA GLY A 543 9.24 19.13 -9.33
C GLY A 543 9.23 18.98 -7.82
N GLY A 544 10.36 19.30 -7.21
CA GLY A 544 10.56 19.19 -5.77
C GLY A 544 11.77 18.32 -5.49
N VAL A 545 12.66 18.83 -4.65
CA VAL A 545 13.87 18.13 -4.23
C VAL A 545 13.56 17.28 -3.02
N THR A 546 13.78 15.97 -3.12
CA THR A 546 13.57 15.05 -2.00
C THR A 546 14.84 14.69 -1.26
N ALA A 547 16.03 14.75 -1.88
CA ALA A 547 17.31 14.58 -1.19
C ALA A 547 18.34 15.60 -1.69
N CYS A 548 19.23 16.06 -0.82
CA CYS A 548 20.33 16.96 -1.13
C CYS A 548 21.57 16.59 -0.32
N VAL A 549 22.62 16.11 -1.00
CA VAL A 549 23.80 15.52 -0.36
C VAL A 549 25.08 16.22 -0.84
N PRO A 550 25.86 16.84 0.05
CA PRO A 550 27.09 17.53 -0.34
C PRO A 550 28.21 16.54 -0.69
N SER A 551 29.02 16.91 -1.68
CA SER A 551 30.21 16.15 -2.06
C SER A 551 31.28 16.19 -0.96
N PRO A 552 32.15 15.18 -0.87
CA PRO A 552 33.20 15.14 0.16
C PRO A 552 34.16 16.33 0.10
N ASP A 553 34.36 16.94 -1.08
CA ASP A 553 35.18 18.13 -1.28
C ASP A 553 34.43 19.46 -1.02
N GLY A 554 33.13 19.41 -0.73
CA GLY A 554 32.28 20.57 -0.45
C GLY A 554 31.98 21.45 -1.66
N ARG A 555 32.26 21.00 -2.89
CA ARG A 555 32.12 21.83 -4.10
C ARG A 555 30.79 21.63 -4.83
N GLN A 556 30.17 20.47 -4.68
CA GLN A 556 28.97 20.06 -5.40
C GLN A 556 27.90 19.54 -4.43
N LEU A 557 26.65 19.61 -4.85
CA LEU A 557 25.51 18.96 -4.23
C LEU A 557 24.96 17.94 -5.23
N ALA A 558 24.67 16.72 -4.76
CA ALA A 558 23.88 15.74 -5.49
C ALA A 558 22.44 15.79 -4.98
N LEU A 559 21.47 15.88 -5.90
CA LEU A 559 20.06 16.07 -5.56
C LEU A 559 19.18 15.02 -6.22
N VAL A 560 18.04 14.72 -5.59
CA VAL A 560 16.91 14.00 -6.24
C VAL A 560 15.81 15.00 -6.52
N GLU A 561 15.68 15.39 -7.78
CA GLU A 561 14.62 16.27 -8.32
C GLU A 561 13.59 15.41 -9.07
N HIS A 562 12.42 15.98 -9.38
CA HIS A 562 11.38 15.30 -10.13
C HIS A 562 11.06 16.03 -11.44
N ASP A 563 10.83 15.25 -12.50
CA ASP A 563 10.16 15.72 -13.71
C ASP A 563 9.04 14.73 -14.09
N ARG A 564 8.40 14.92 -15.25
CA ARG A 564 7.30 14.05 -15.72
C ARG A 564 7.70 12.58 -15.93
N SER A 565 8.99 12.28 -16.05
CA SER A 565 9.51 10.90 -16.13
C SER A 565 9.84 10.32 -14.75
N GLY A 566 9.70 11.11 -13.68
CA GLY A 566 9.89 10.70 -12.29
C GLY A 566 11.15 11.25 -11.65
N PRO A 567 11.56 10.71 -10.48
CA PRO A 567 12.73 11.18 -9.76
C PRO A 567 14.01 10.97 -10.58
N PHE A 568 14.95 11.91 -10.48
CA PHE A 568 16.23 11.83 -11.16
C PHE A 568 17.38 12.45 -10.36
N ILE A 569 18.60 12.00 -10.65
CA ILE A 569 19.80 12.60 -10.05
C ILE A 569 20.15 13.88 -10.79
N ALA A 570 20.33 14.96 -10.03
CA ALA A 570 20.86 16.23 -10.47
C ALA A 570 22.12 16.60 -9.69
N THR A 571 22.88 17.57 -10.22
CA THR A 571 24.04 18.15 -9.54
C THR A 571 24.04 19.66 -9.67
N MET A 572 24.40 20.37 -8.61
CA MET A 572 24.62 21.82 -8.65
C MET A 572 25.82 22.24 -7.79
N PRO A 573 26.45 23.41 -8.04
CA PRO A 573 27.47 23.95 -7.16
C PRO A 573 26.96 24.13 -5.72
N SER A 574 27.82 23.90 -4.73
CA SER A 574 27.50 24.12 -3.31
C SER A 574 27.70 25.58 -2.85
N ASP A 575 28.04 26.49 -3.76
CA ASP A 575 28.30 27.90 -3.42
C ASP A 575 26.99 28.62 -3.06
N ARG A 576 26.98 29.30 -1.90
CA ARG A 576 25.80 30.03 -1.41
C ARG A 576 25.29 31.12 -2.35
N ARG A 577 26.15 31.62 -3.25
CA ARG A 577 25.76 32.62 -4.25
C ARG A 577 24.82 32.07 -5.32
N ASP A 578 24.81 30.75 -5.50
CA ASP A 578 23.98 30.06 -6.48
C ASP A 578 22.67 29.51 -5.87
N TRP A 579 22.47 29.70 -4.55
CA TRP A 579 21.29 29.22 -3.83
C TRP A 579 20.07 30.11 -4.06
N ALA A 580 18.88 29.52 -3.93
CA ALA A 580 17.63 30.28 -3.95
C ALA A 580 17.62 31.33 -2.82
N THR A 581 17.09 32.52 -3.11
CA THR A 581 16.96 33.59 -2.11
C THR A 581 15.61 33.56 -1.40
N GLU A 582 14.59 33.02 -2.05
CA GLU A 582 13.22 32.94 -1.57
C GLU A 582 12.59 31.62 -2.05
N VAL A 583 11.71 31.05 -1.21
CA VAL A 583 10.88 29.90 -1.58
C VAL A 583 9.43 30.30 -1.29
N PRO A 584 8.56 30.42 -2.31
CA PRO A 584 7.19 30.85 -2.10
C PRO A 584 6.38 29.73 -1.45
N GLU A 585 5.44 30.11 -0.58
CA GLU A 585 4.41 29.20 -0.08
C GLU A 585 3.37 28.93 -1.18
N ILE A 586 3.08 27.66 -1.43
CA ILE A 586 2.13 27.15 -2.41
C ILE A 586 0.95 26.51 -1.65
N ASP A 587 -0.25 27.04 -1.90
CA ASP A 587 -1.46 26.50 -1.30
C ASP A 587 -1.82 25.13 -1.92
N LEU A 588 -2.10 24.16 -1.06
CA LEU A 588 -2.54 22.82 -1.44
C LEU A 588 -4.05 22.75 -1.26
N SER A 589 -4.78 23.37 -2.18
CA SER A 589 -6.21 23.66 -2.02
C SER A 589 -7.05 22.40 -1.82
N TRP A 590 -7.90 22.42 -0.78
CA TRP A 590 -8.88 21.37 -0.48
C TRP A 590 -10.17 21.97 0.11
N PRO A 591 -11.37 21.67 -0.45
CA PRO A 591 -11.61 21.00 -1.73
C PRO A 591 -10.97 21.74 -2.93
N GLY A 592 -11.01 21.13 -4.10
CA GLY A 592 -10.30 21.64 -5.28
C GLY A 592 -10.96 22.86 -5.89
N ALA A 593 -10.20 23.62 -6.66
CA ALA A 593 -10.74 24.79 -7.33
C ALA A 593 -11.72 24.42 -8.46
N ILE A 594 -12.69 25.31 -8.73
CA ILE A 594 -13.66 25.18 -9.82
C ILE A 594 -13.45 26.38 -10.73
N PHE A 595 -12.95 26.14 -11.95
CA PHE A 595 -12.69 27.19 -12.94
C PHE A 595 -13.46 26.97 -14.26
N ALA A 596 -13.81 25.72 -14.59
CA ALA A 596 -14.53 25.39 -15.82
C ALA A 596 -16.05 25.64 -15.69
N ARG A 597 -16.57 26.54 -16.56
CA ARG A 597 -17.96 26.97 -16.85
C ARG A 597 -18.70 27.89 -15.87
N ASP A 598 -19.45 28.82 -16.48
CA ASP A 598 -20.73 29.35 -15.98
C ASP A 598 -21.64 28.16 -15.64
N VAL A 599 -21.58 27.69 -14.41
CA VAL A 599 -22.57 26.75 -13.87
C VAL A 599 -23.82 27.56 -13.53
N ASP A 600 -24.53 28.03 -14.55
CA ASP A 600 -25.92 28.48 -14.45
C ASP A 600 -26.75 27.29 -13.94
N GLY A 601 -26.79 27.14 -12.62
CA GLY A 601 -27.35 25.97 -11.95
C GLY A 601 -26.36 25.35 -10.98
N VAL A 602 -25.92 26.10 -9.96
CA VAL A 602 -25.58 25.52 -8.66
C VAL A 602 -26.65 24.47 -8.38
N ALA A 603 -26.26 23.20 -8.33
CA ALA A 603 -27.18 22.12 -8.00
C ALA A 603 -27.90 22.54 -6.72
N PRO A 604 -29.25 22.45 -6.63
CA PRO A 604 -29.92 22.71 -5.38
C PRO A 604 -29.21 21.84 -4.34
N SER A 605 -28.67 22.48 -3.30
CA SER A 605 -28.17 21.78 -2.13
C SER A 605 -29.14 20.65 -1.86
N PHE A 606 -28.65 19.42 -1.81
CA PHE A 606 -29.52 18.26 -1.68
C PHE A 606 -30.46 18.52 -0.50
N GLN A 607 -31.72 18.83 -0.80
CA GLN A 607 -32.73 18.95 0.24
C GLN A 607 -32.94 17.53 0.72
N ARG A 608 -32.33 17.20 1.87
CA ARG A 608 -32.55 15.96 2.59
C ARG A 608 -34.02 15.59 2.49
N ARG A 609 -34.33 14.33 2.16
CA ARG A 609 -35.73 13.91 2.07
C ARG A 609 -36.42 14.24 3.39
N ARG A 610 -37.54 14.95 3.29
CA ARG A 610 -38.40 15.30 4.43
C ARG A 610 -38.80 14.00 5.14
N GLY A 611 -38.18 13.70 6.29
CA GLY A 611 -38.39 12.47 7.05
C GLY A 611 -37.11 11.78 7.56
N ASP A 612 -35.92 12.10 7.01
CA ASP A 612 -34.66 11.64 7.59
C ASP A 612 -34.42 12.41 8.90
N ARG A 613 -34.32 11.70 10.04
CA ARG A 613 -34.06 12.32 11.36
C ARG A 613 -32.87 13.28 11.23
N GLU A 614 -33.07 14.54 11.58
CA GLU A 614 -31.99 15.48 11.90
C GLU A 614 -31.30 14.98 13.17
N LEU A 615 -30.44 13.96 13.03
CA LEU A 615 -29.34 13.82 13.96
C LEU A 615 -28.39 14.97 13.61
N PRO A 616 -28.09 15.89 14.54
CA PRO A 616 -26.96 16.78 14.37
C PRO A 616 -25.74 15.88 14.29
N LEU A 617 -25.28 15.61 13.06
CA LEU A 617 -24.02 14.93 12.87
C LEU A 617 -22.98 15.90 13.41
N PRO A 618 -22.14 15.51 14.38
CA PRO A 618 -20.99 16.35 14.74
C PRO A 618 -20.27 16.70 13.44
N SER A 619 -19.84 17.95 13.26
CA SER A 619 -18.96 18.28 12.12
C SER A 619 -17.66 17.48 12.21
N GLU A 620 -17.25 17.14 13.43
CA GLU A 620 -15.95 16.59 13.78
C GLU A 620 -15.95 15.07 13.90
N ILE A 621 -14.81 14.50 13.55
CA ILE A 621 -14.48 13.10 13.79
C ILE A 621 -14.21 12.97 15.29
N PRO A 622 -14.78 11.99 15.99
CA PRO A 622 -14.56 11.83 17.43
C PRO A 622 -13.06 11.82 17.75
N ALA A 623 -12.64 12.44 18.85
CA ALA A 623 -11.28 12.24 19.36
C ALA A 623 -11.12 10.79 19.83
N SER A 624 -9.87 10.33 19.93
CA SER A 624 -9.58 9.01 20.52
C SER A 624 -10.19 8.92 21.93
N ASP A 625 -10.86 7.82 22.24
CA ASP A 625 -11.51 7.57 23.54
C ASP A 625 -10.72 6.51 24.33
N PRO A 626 -9.87 6.92 25.30
CA PRO A 626 -9.13 5.99 26.14
C PRO A 626 -10.03 5.13 27.03
N GLU A 627 -11.22 5.60 27.42
CA GLU A 627 -12.16 4.82 28.24
C GLU A 627 -12.82 3.71 27.42
N LEU A 628 -13.07 3.93 26.13
CA LEU A 628 -13.46 2.86 25.21
C LEU A 628 -12.36 1.80 25.15
N ALA A 629 -11.11 2.20 24.88
CA ALA A 629 -9.98 1.26 24.80
C ALA A 629 -9.78 0.43 26.08
N ALA A 630 -9.89 1.06 27.25
CA ALA A 630 -9.73 0.39 28.55
C ALA A 630 -10.82 -0.64 28.86
N ARG A 631 -12.00 -0.53 28.23
CA ARG A 631 -13.14 -1.45 28.40
C ARG A 631 -13.14 -2.61 27.39
N LEU A 632 -12.25 -2.60 26.40
CA LEU A 632 -12.18 -3.66 25.41
C LEU A 632 -11.52 -4.90 26.01
N ASP A 633 -12.23 -6.01 25.91
CA ASP A 633 -11.71 -7.34 26.21
C ASP A 633 -11.10 -7.97 24.94
N ALA A 634 -10.19 -8.91 25.16
CA ALA A 634 -9.54 -9.64 24.09
C ALA A 634 -9.53 -11.14 24.38
N ASP A 635 -9.97 -11.93 23.41
CA ASP A 635 -10.06 -13.38 23.52
C ASP A 635 -9.08 -14.07 22.57
N PRO A 636 -8.46 -15.20 22.98
CA PRO A 636 -7.75 -16.08 22.06
C PRO A 636 -8.57 -16.46 20.82
N TYR A 637 -8.01 -16.27 19.63
CA TYR A 637 -8.65 -16.70 18.38
C TYR A 637 -8.41 -18.20 18.11
N PHE A 638 -9.46 -18.92 17.75
CA PHE A 638 -9.41 -20.35 17.40
C PHE A 638 -10.18 -20.62 16.10
N GLY A 639 -9.51 -20.48 14.95
CA GLY A 639 -10.13 -20.53 13.62
C GLY A 639 -11.00 -21.76 13.36
N ILE A 640 -10.64 -22.95 13.86
CA ILE A 640 -11.44 -24.17 13.64
C ILE A 640 -12.86 -24.09 14.22
N LEU A 641 -13.05 -23.35 15.33
CA LEU A 641 -14.36 -23.16 15.95
C LEU A 641 -15.23 -22.15 15.18
N GLU A 642 -14.61 -21.43 14.26
CA GLU A 642 -15.19 -20.32 13.51
C GLU A 642 -15.45 -20.64 12.04
N VAL A 643 -15.20 -21.88 11.61
CA VAL A 643 -15.54 -22.30 10.24
C VAL A 643 -17.05 -22.13 10.04
N ARG A 644 -17.42 -21.31 9.05
CA ARG A 644 -18.80 -21.07 8.65
C ARG A 644 -18.96 -21.21 7.13
N PRO A 645 -20.09 -21.73 6.63
CA PRO A 645 -20.41 -21.67 5.21
C PRO A 645 -20.39 -20.23 4.70
N GLN A 646 -19.68 -19.98 3.60
CA GLN A 646 -19.55 -18.65 3.01
C GLN A 646 -20.39 -18.52 1.75
N PHE A 647 -20.28 -19.50 0.84
CA PHE A 647 -21.03 -19.52 -0.40
C PHE A 647 -21.19 -20.94 -0.93
N TRP A 648 -22.15 -21.12 -1.82
CA TRP A 648 -22.27 -22.28 -2.68
C TRP A 648 -22.75 -21.84 -4.05
N MET A 649 -22.44 -22.63 -5.08
CA MET A 649 -22.74 -22.28 -6.46
C MET A 649 -23.03 -23.52 -7.31
N PRO A 650 -23.94 -23.42 -8.28
CA PRO A 650 -23.93 -24.32 -9.41
C PRO A 650 -22.64 -24.11 -10.22
N THR A 651 -22.02 -25.20 -10.68
CA THR A 651 -20.75 -25.16 -11.40
C THR A 651 -20.69 -26.26 -12.45
N THR A 652 -19.86 -26.04 -13.46
CA THR A 652 -19.47 -27.05 -14.47
C THR A 652 -18.12 -27.71 -14.15
N ALA A 653 -17.51 -27.34 -13.02
CA ALA A 653 -16.23 -27.83 -12.54
C ALA A 653 -16.35 -28.27 -11.08
N VAL A 654 -17.28 -29.19 -10.79
CA VAL A 654 -17.47 -29.71 -9.42
C VAL A 654 -16.26 -30.49 -8.91
N VAL A 655 -15.45 -31.04 -9.82
CA VAL A 655 -14.13 -31.65 -9.60
C VAL A 655 -13.14 -31.12 -10.65
N PRO A 656 -11.81 -31.26 -10.46
CA PRO A 656 -10.81 -30.72 -11.40
C PRO A 656 -10.94 -31.23 -12.84
N SER A 657 -11.47 -32.44 -13.06
CA SER A 657 -11.72 -33.00 -14.39
C SER A 657 -12.98 -32.47 -15.07
N GLY A 658 -13.79 -31.65 -14.39
CA GLY A 658 -15.08 -31.16 -14.87
C GLY A 658 -16.27 -31.92 -14.28
N GLY A 659 -17.46 -31.34 -14.37
CA GLY A 659 -18.72 -31.97 -13.94
C GLY A 659 -19.79 -30.95 -13.58
N PHE A 660 -21.04 -31.21 -13.97
CA PHE A 660 -22.20 -30.38 -13.66
C PHE A 660 -22.71 -30.69 -12.26
N GLY A 661 -22.69 -29.71 -11.37
CA GLY A 661 -23.12 -29.94 -10.00
C GLY A 661 -23.16 -28.69 -9.14
N VAL A 662 -23.03 -28.89 -7.83
CA VAL A 662 -22.95 -27.83 -6.83
C VAL A 662 -21.65 -27.91 -6.06
N LEU A 663 -21.04 -26.76 -5.79
CA LEU A 663 -19.83 -26.63 -4.98
C LEU A 663 -20.10 -25.63 -3.85
N GLY A 664 -19.72 -25.98 -2.63
CA GLY A 664 -19.81 -25.15 -1.44
C GLY A 664 -18.46 -24.94 -0.77
N VAL A 665 -18.29 -23.77 -0.16
CA VAL A 665 -17.09 -23.40 0.58
C VAL A 665 -17.46 -22.89 1.97
N ALA A 666 -16.76 -23.39 2.98
CA ALA A 666 -16.81 -22.91 4.35
C ALA A 666 -15.40 -22.57 4.82
N THR A 667 -15.25 -21.48 5.58
CA THR A 667 -13.95 -21.06 6.12
C THR A 667 -14.15 -20.21 7.36
N ASP A 668 -13.09 -20.11 8.17
CA ASP A 668 -12.95 -19.10 9.21
C ASP A 668 -12.58 -17.72 8.61
N PRO A 669 -12.76 -16.62 9.37
CA PRO A 669 -12.48 -15.26 8.89
C PRO A 669 -11.04 -14.99 8.41
N LEU A 670 -10.04 -15.77 8.85
CA LEU A 670 -8.63 -15.56 8.50
C LEU A 670 -8.13 -16.54 7.42
N LEU A 671 -9.03 -17.30 6.79
CA LEU A 671 -8.72 -18.32 5.78
C LEU A 671 -7.70 -19.36 6.26
N THR A 672 -7.71 -19.68 7.55
CA THR A 672 -6.80 -20.65 8.16
C THR A 672 -7.33 -22.07 8.13
N ASN A 673 -8.63 -22.25 7.94
CA ASN A 673 -9.36 -23.51 7.98
C ASN A 673 -10.40 -23.49 6.86
N ILE A 674 -10.07 -24.09 5.71
CA ILE A 674 -10.91 -24.05 4.51
C ILE A 674 -11.49 -25.43 4.26
N VAL A 675 -12.83 -25.51 4.16
CA VAL A 675 -13.58 -26.70 3.77
C VAL A 675 -14.23 -26.43 2.42
N THR A 676 -14.01 -27.32 1.45
CA THR A 676 -14.67 -27.29 0.15
C THR A 676 -15.34 -28.62 -0.10
N GLY A 677 -16.60 -28.60 -0.53
CA GLY A 677 -17.36 -29.81 -0.81
C GLY A 677 -18.26 -29.64 -2.01
N GLY A 678 -18.35 -30.65 -2.87
CA GLY A 678 -19.19 -30.60 -4.07
C GLY A 678 -19.61 -31.97 -4.56
N ILE A 679 -20.74 -31.99 -5.28
CA ILE A 679 -21.33 -33.20 -5.87
C ILE A 679 -22.04 -32.85 -7.17
N GLY A 680 -21.94 -33.74 -8.15
CA GLY A 680 -22.51 -33.54 -9.47
C GLY A 680 -22.46 -34.80 -10.35
N ALA A 681 -22.64 -34.57 -11.64
CA ALA A 681 -22.56 -35.57 -12.70
C ALA A 681 -21.41 -35.23 -13.67
N GLY A 682 -20.75 -36.26 -14.18
CA GLY A 682 -19.72 -36.17 -15.21
C GLY A 682 -20.20 -35.51 -16.49
N LEU A 683 -19.26 -35.12 -17.35
CA LEU A 683 -19.56 -34.39 -18.58
C LEU A 683 -19.90 -35.32 -19.76
N VAL A 684 -19.53 -36.59 -19.69
CA VAL A 684 -19.62 -37.56 -20.79
C VAL A 684 -20.69 -38.62 -20.51
N GLU A 685 -20.51 -39.42 -19.46
CA GLU A 685 -21.43 -40.52 -19.11
C GLU A 685 -22.38 -40.15 -17.97
N ALA A 686 -22.23 -38.93 -17.43
CA ALA A 686 -23.00 -38.41 -16.31
C ALA A 686 -22.81 -39.24 -15.02
N GLU A 687 -21.62 -39.84 -14.86
CA GLU A 687 -21.23 -40.57 -13.66
C GLU A 687 -21.23 -39.67 -12.42
N VAL A 688 -21.47 -40.24 -11.24
CA VAL A 688 -21.45 -39.44 -10.00
C VAL A 688 -20.03 -38.98 -9.72
N VAL A 689 -19.83 -37.66 -9.73
CA VAL A 689 -18.56 -37.00 -9.41
C VAL A 689 -18.72 -36.10 -8.19
N GLY A 690 -17.63 -35.87 -7.47
CA GLY A 690 -17.67 -35.02 -6.28
C GLY A 690 -16.31 -34.83 -5.64
N GLN A 691 -16.23 -33.86 -4.73
CA GLN A 691 -15.03 -33.62 -3.94
C GLN A 691 -15.36 -33.24 -2.51
N ALA A 692 -14.45 -33.56 -1.60
CA ALA A 692 -14.44 -33.09 -0.23
C ALA A 692 -12.99 -32.79 0.16
N THR A 693 -12.70 -31.53 0.46
CA THR A 693 -11.37 -31.06 0.83
C THR A 693 -11.44 -30.27 2.13
N TYR A 694 -10.49 -30.53 3.03
CA TYR A 694 -10.23 -29.72 4.21
C TYR A 694 -8.76 -29.32 4.24
N THR A 695 -8.50 -28.03 4.46
CA THR A 695 -7.14 -27.46 4.53
C THR A 695 -6.99 -26.68 5.82
N ASN A 696 -5.92 -26.96 6.58
CA ASN A 696 -5.52 -26.25 7.78
C ASN A 696 -4.17 -25.54 7.56
N LEU A 697 -4.22 -24.21 7.61
CA LEU A 697 -3.09 -23.29 7.50
C LEU A 697 -2.79 -22.57 8.83
N ALA A 698 -3.51 -22.90 9.90
CA ALA A 698 -3.41 -22.22 11.20
C ALA A 698 -2.08 -22.50 11.93
N HIS A 699 -1.40 -23.61 11.61
CA HIS A 699 -0.22 -24.07 12.32
C HIS A 699 1.05 -23.97 11.45
N ARG A 700 2.23 -23.95 12.10
CA ARG A 700 3.54 -23.94 11.41
C ARG A 700 3.73 -25.12 10.45
N LEU A 701 3.10 -26.25 10.77
CA LEU A 701 2.95 -27.39 9.89
C LEU A 701 1.52 -27.33 9.33
N GLU A 702 1.42 -26.96 8.06
CA GLU A 702 0.19 -26.99 7.30
C GLU A 702 -0.18 -28.45 7.02
N TRP A 703 -1.47 -28.73 6.92
CA TRP A 703 -1.94 -30.03 6.48
C TRP A 703 -3.32 -29.94 5.83
N GLY A 704 -3.67 -30.95 5.03
CA GLY A 704 -4.96 -31.03 4.39
C GLY A 704 -5.31 -32.45 4.01
N LEU A 705 -6.61 -32.68 3.85
CA LEU A 705 -7.21 -33.91 3.38
C LEU A 705 -8.02 -33.56 2.14
N SER A 706 -7.87 -34.33 1.07
CA SER A 706 -8.67 -34.18 -0.13
C SER A 706 -9.17 -35.55 -0.57
N TYR A 707 -10.43 -35.62 -0.95
CA TYR A 707 -11.02 -36.75 -1.64
C TYR A 707 -11.75 -36.23 -2.87
N THR A 708 -11.52 -36.87 -4.01
CA THR A 708 -12.14 -36.52 -5.29
C THR A 708 -12.58 -37.78 -6.01
N ARG A 709 -13.79 -37.78 -6.55
CA ARG A 709 -14.29 -38.77 -7.50
C ARG A 709 -14.54 -38.09 -8.83
N SER A 710 -13.80 -38.50 -9.86
CA SER A 710 -13.73 -37.84 -11.16
C SER A 710 -14.10 -38.78 -12.29
N GLU A 711 -14.89 -38.30 -13.25
CA GLU A 711 -15.07 -38.93 -14.56
C GLU A 711 -13.91 -38.46 -15.46
N ARG A 712 -13.16 -39.39 -16.05
CA ARG A 712 -12.06 -39.13 -16.98
C ARG A 712 -12.32 -39.87 -18.28
N THR A 713 -12.21 -39.15 -19.39
CA THR A 713 -12.37 -39.72 -20.74
C THR A 713 -11.06 -39.65 -21.47
N TYR A 714 -10.67 -40.78 -22.04
CA TYR A 714 -9.47 -40.95 -22.84
C TYR A 714 -9.90 -41.12 -24.29
N TYR A 715 -9.27 -40.36 -25.18
CA TYR A 715 -9.53 -40.40 -26.62
C TYR A 715 -8.31 -40.93 -27.35
N ASP A 716 -8.51 -41.87 -28.26
CA ASP A 716 -7.46 -42.49 -29.07
C ASP A 716 -6.29 -43.13 -28.26
N ASP A 717 -6.55 -43.62 -27.03
CA ASP A 717 -5.50 -44.20 -26.18
C ASP A 717 -5.39 -45.72 -26.37
N VAL A 718 -4.15 -46.23 -26.40
CA VAL A 718 -3.87 -47.64 -26.70
C VAL A 718 -3.92 -48.47 -25.42
N VAL A 719 -5.02 -49.18 -25.20
CA VAL A 719 -5.21 -50.02 -24.00
C VAL A 719 -4.89 -51.51 -24.26
N ALA A 720 -4.62 -51.91 -25.51
CA ALA A 720 -4.45 -53.32 -25.86
C ALA A 720 -3.11 -53.63 -26.58
N THR A 721 -2.60 -54.85 -26.38
CA THR A 721 -1.32 -55.37 -26.91
C THR A 721 -1.22 -55.42 -28.45
N ASN A 722 -2.29 -55.03 -29.14
CA ASN A 722 -2.56 -55.12 -30.57
C ASN A 722 -2.73 -53.75 -31.26
N PHE A 723 -2.36 -52.62 -30.62
CA PHE A 723 -2.35 -51.26 -31.21
C PHE A 723 -3.71 -50.76 -31.71
N HIS A 724 -4.82 -51.18 -31.10
CA HIS A 724 -6.13 -50.59 -31.36
C HIS A 724 -6.37 -49.44 -30.37
N GLU A 725 -6.77 -48.29 -30.92
CA GLU A 725 -7.17 -47.09 -30.18
C GLU A 725 -8.64 -47.25 -29.75
N PHE A 726 -8.94 -46.94 -28.48
CA PHE A 726 -10.30 -46.96 -27.94
C PHE A 726 -10.60 -45.65 -27.21
N ASP A 727 -11.81 -45.13 -27.41
CA ASP A 727 -12.38 -44.12 -26.54
C ASP A 727 -13.02 -44.83 -25.35
N TYR A 728 -12.65 -44.43 -24.14
CA TYR A 728 -13.28 -44.97 -22.93
C TYR A 728 -13.36 -43.94 -21.83
N THR A 729 -14.36 -44.11 -20.97
CA THR A 729 -14.54 -43.31 -19.75
C THR A 729 -14.27 -44.20 -18.55
N GLU A 730 -13.60 -43.64 -17.55
CA GLU A 730 -13.40 -44.27 -16.25
C GLU A 730 -13.80 -43.32 -15.14
N THR A 731 -14.31 -43.89 -14.05
CA THR A 731 -14.42 -43.17 -12.78
C THR A 731 -13.18 -43.41 -11.95
N VAL A 732 -12.58 -42.33 -11.45
CA VAL A 732 -11.35 -42.36 -10.64
C VAL A 732 -11.64 -41.75 -9.27
N ASP A 733 -11.47 -42.56 -8.23
CA ASP A 733 -11.45 -42.12 -6.84
C ASP A 733 -10.00 -41.79 -6.42
N GLU A 734 -9.78 -40.61 -5.85
CA GLU A 734 -8.48 -40.15 -5.38
C GLU A 734 -8.62 -39.63 -3.94
N ALA A 735 -7.76 -40.12 -3.04
CA ALA A 735 -7.63 -39.61 -1.69
C ALA A 735 -6.19 -39.13 -1.47
N GLU A 736 -6.03 -37.95 -0.89
CA GLU A 736 -4.74 -37.32 -0.68
C GLU A 736 -4.65 -36.73 0.73
N VAL A 737 -3.53 -37.00 1.39
CA VAL A 737 -3.13 -36.34 2.63
C VAL A 737 -1.93 -35.46 2.33
N ARG A 738 -2.06 -34.17 2.59
CA ARG A 738 -0.98 -33.18 2.39
C ARG A 738 -0.48 -32.74 3.76
N ILE A 739 0.83 -32.76 4.00
CA ILE A 739 1.47 -32.27 5.23
C ILE A 739 2.78 -31.59 4.84
N GLY A 740 3.14 -30.47 5.48
CA GLY A 740 4.31 -29.69 5.08
C GLY A 740 4.20 -28.22 5.43
N ARG A 741 5.02 -27.40 4.78
CA ARG A 741 5.07 -25.94 4.99
C ARG A 741 5.17 -25.26 3.64
N GLY A 742 4.37 -24.22 3.39
CA GLY A 742 4.22 -23.68 2.04
C GLY A 742 3.71 -24.75 1.06
N ILE A 743 2.83 -25.64 1.54
CA ILE A 743 2.20 -26.66 0.69
C ILE A 743 1.28 -25.93 -0.29
N PHE A 744 0.57 -24.92 0.21
CA PHE A 744 -0.44 -24.17 -0.52
C PHE A 744 -0.02 -22.70 -0.78
N ALA A 745 1.04 -22.23 -0.10
CA ALA A 745 1.69 -20.93 -0.33
C ALA A 745 3.09 -21.09 -0.93
N ARG A 746 3.66 -20.02 -1.51
CA ARG A 746 4.98 -20.03 -2.19
C ARG A 746 6.21 -20.15 -1.27
N GLU A 747 6.08 -20.36 0.04
CA GLU A 747 7.23 -20.53 0.97
C GLU A 747 8.06 -21.78 0.60
N ARG A 748 8.98 -21.67 -0.37
CA ARG A 748 9.94 -22.73 -0.70
C ARG A 748 11.01 -22.79 0.39
N ARG A 749 10.88 -23.72 1.35
CA ARG A 749 12.05 -24.22 2.09
C ARG A 749 12.13 -25.75 2.20
N PHE A 750 11.02 -26.49 2.20
CA PHE A 750 11.01 -27.95 2.09
C PHE A 750 9.57 -28.43 1.81
N ARG A 751 9.35 -29.23 0.76
CA ARG A 751 8.07 -29.94 0.53
C ARG A 751 8.35 -31.44 0.61
N ALA A 752 7.80 -32.10 1.61
CA ALA A 752 7.68 -33.56 1.63
C ALA A 752 6.21 -33.87 1.42
N TYR A 753 5.87 -34.58 0.36
CA TYR A 753 4.51 -35.04 0.11
C TYR A 753 4.52 -36.57 0.16
N ALA A 754 3.47 -37.13 0.75
CA ALA A 754 3.19 -38.56 0.70
C ALA A 754 1.73 -38.68 0.26
N SER A 755 1.50 -38.84 -1.04
CA SER A 755 0.19 -39.17 -1.57
C SER A 755 0.04 -40.70 -1.60
N ALA A 756 -1.10 -41.19 -1.14
CA ALA A 756 -1.47 -42.58 -1.24
C ALA A 756 -2.91 -42.62 -1.75
N GLY A 757 -3.07 -42.78 -3.06
CA GLY A 757 -4.36 -42.93 -3.71
C GLY A 757 -4.66 -44.42 -3.97
N LEU A 758 -5.90 -44.83 -3.72
CA LEU A 758 -6.46 -46.06 -4.27
C LEU A 758 -7.35 -45.65 -5.43
N ALA A 759 -6.84 -45.75 -6.66
CA ALA A 759 -7.67 -45.60 -7.85
C ALA A 759 -8.34 -46.94 -8.14
N GLU A 760 -9.64 -47.04 -7.87
CA GLU A 760 -10.46 -48.14 -8.39
C GLU A 760 -10.91 -47.80 -9.81
N TYR A 761 -10.49 -48.60 -10.77
CA TYR A 761 -10.82 -48.41 -12.18
C TYR A 761 -12.06 -49.22 -12.54
N SER A 762 -13.14 -48.52 -12.87
CA SER A 762 -14.35 -49.10 -13.48
C SER A 762 -14.44 -48.60 -14.91
N ALA A 763 -14.07 -49.44 -15.88
CA ALA A 763 -14.23 -49.13 -17.30
C ALA A 763 -15.57 -49.69 -17.79
N GLU A 764 -16.50 -48.81 -18.19
CA GLU A 764 -17.63 -49.23 -19.02
C GLU A 764 -17.16 -49.21 -20.48
N HIS A 765 -17.21 -50.37 -21.14
CA HIS A 765 -16.91 -50.49 -22.57
C HIS A 765 -18.16 -50.13 -23.37
N ASP A 766 -18.19 -48.95 -24.00
CA ASP A 766 -19.15 -48.69 -25.08
C ASP A 766 -18.49 -48.97 -26.44
N SER A 767 -18.68 -50.20 -26.94
CA SER A 767 -18.22 -50.56 -28.29
C SER A 767 -19.09 -49.85 -29.33
N ARG A 768 -18.57 -48.82 -29.97
CA ARG A 768 -19.11 -48.32 -31.25
C ARG A 768 -18.31 -48.83 -32.44
#